data_AF-B5W680-F1
#
_entry.id   AF-B5W680-F1
#
_cell.length_a   1.000
_cell.length_b   1.000
_cell.length_c   1.000
_cell.angle_alpha   90.00
_cell.angle_beta   90.00
_cell.angle_gamma   90.00
#
_symmetry.space_group_name_H-M   'P 1'
#
loop_
_entity.id
_entity.type
_entity.pdbx_description
1 polymer ?
#
loop_
_entity_poly.entity_id
_entity_poly.type
_entity_poly.pdbx_seq_one_letter_code
_entity_poly.pdbx_strand_id
1 'polypeptide(L)'
;MIANIRFLYQTYFPMKLKQKIAATYIATLGIAITGTTIGLLVGNYYEKPAIINRDAVVNQYALLNHLQVKILYNRPSKQLSPYLSEPEGFRQSVNAFMQRLDEIDDLLTEYEQLDQDKKTPELQLLFSEYQETVGIFAERLNRFATAVEGLNFADDQIQAAQQELIALIQSPEFANFIELPDQLTEVTNRTRKQLKLAELELAKAQKMRNYIATNSLLLSVAIASLAGMLLSRAIARQEIANQAERERLQLALESANIATWEWNPQTQQVYFDSRWKTILGYQSDEIKDSLESWESRVHPEDIELVHEQIQKHIRGEIPIYENEHRLRCKDGSYRWNFARGKVVEWDQQGKPIRFIGINYDISDRQEAENKLRESEGIWRTLCDVTPAAIAMFDTQMRYLVANRAWYQQYGLENQEIIGRSHYEIFPDIPQHWKDIHSRCLTGVTEKSEADLWMRDDGGSDWVCWEIRPWIDGNGNIGGLLMYTEVITERKAYEITLAELSKQLKKAQEVAHLGYWSFDITTQKITWSEEVFNIFGLDPDQGEPNFEQNLQLYHPEDRDFFLQRVGEANQGIPQNFDARIIRPNGEIRYINSRIELEFRDGQLVRMFGIVIDITDRQTEEALRSLLTRTQLLSHISTEIRNSLDLDTILQNAVNAIFAELKVDICSFGWYNHHDDSGIWEVVTEQKKPGFTSWLGPYQLNDFPRLFEKIFREEFYSLDIRTSEDQKEVDFFQGMGITLYLALPIHTESKIGAFELGRSQGDAPWQDDEIDLLKNIANQVAIAIQQAQLYQESQAKSQEIERAYRELQDTQMQLIQSEKMSSLGQLVAGVAHEINNPVSFIYGNLSHTSQYTEDLLHLIKLYKQYYPEPAPNIADFIEEIDLDFIKEDLPQIINSMKTGAERIRDIVKSLRTFSRLDEAKLKAVDLHENLESTLVILQNRLNGRAGNPPIEVIKDYGDLPDYECYIGLLNQVFLNVLANAIQAIEERHNHQTDADYSGKITITTSLDSLAIFIAIKDNGIGMSPEVQGKIFNPFFTTKPIGQGTGMGLPTSYQIITQNHRGELNFTSVLGEGSEFMIKLPLS
;
A
#
# COMPACT_ATOMS: atom_id res chain seq x y z
N MET A 1 44.89 -5.53 -32.79
CA MET A 1 43.46 -5.56 -33.19
C MET A 1 43.26 -6.02 -34.64
N ILE A 2 43.94 -5.43 -35.64
CA ILE A 2 43.76 -5.79 -37.08
C ILE A 2 44.23 -7.22 -37.42
N ALA A 3 45.27 -7.74 -36.75
CA ALA A 3 45.74 -9.11 -36.95
C ALA A 3 44.72 -10.19 -36.50
N ASN A 4 43.96 -9.92 -35.43
CA ASN A 4 42.93 -10.84 -34.92
C ASN A 4 41.66 -10.85 -35.81
N ILE A 5 41.35 -9.74 -36.48
CA ILE A 5 40.20 -9.64 -37.41
C ILE A 5 40.45 -10.47 -38.67
N ARG A 6 41.68 -10.50 -39.20
CA ARG A 6 42.05 -11.27 -40.39
C ARG A 6 42.01 -12.79 -40.14
N PHE A 7 42.41 -13.21 -38.94
CA PHE A 7 42.33 -14.60 -38.49
C PHE A 7 40.88 -15.07 -38.34
N LEU A 8 40.01 -14.23 -37.78
CA LEU A 8 38.57 -14.51 -37.72
C LEU A 8 37.96 -14.61 -39.13
N TYR A 9 38.31 -13.72 -40.06
CA TYR A 9 37.74 -13.72 -41.42
C TYR A 9 38.07 -14.99 -42.22
N GLN A 10 39.31 -15.50 -42.11
CA GLN A 10 39.72 -16.73 -42.81
C GLN A 10 39.12 -18.00 -42.21
N THR A 11 38.84 -18.01 -40.91
CA THR A 11 38.29 -19.18 -40.20
C THR A 11 36.76 -19.25 -40.35
N TYR A 12 36.08 -18.11 -40.49
CA TYR A 12 34.62 -18.01 -40.44
C TYR A 12 33.91 -18.28 -41.78
N PHE A 13 34.55 -17.99 -42.91
CA PHE A 13 33.91 -18.09 -44.24
C PHE A 13 33.51 -19.53 -44.67
N PRO A 14 34.34 -20.58 -44.50
CA PRO A 14 34.02 -21.94 -44.94
C PRO A 14 33.05 -22.72 -44.02
N MET A 15 32.63 -22.13 -42.89
CA MET A 15 31.77 -22.81 -41.92
C MET A 15 30.33 -23.01 -42.43
N LYS A 16 29.74 -24.17 -42.12
CA LYS A 16 28.31 -24.45 -42.34
C LYS A 16 27.45 -23.52 -41.46
N LEU A 17 26.22 -23.24 -41.88
CA LEU A 17 25.30 -22.29 -41.21
C LEU A 17 25.17 -22.54 -39.70
N LYS A 18 25.03 -23.81 -39.28
CA LYS A 18 24.94 -24.19 -37.87
C LYS A 18 26.18 -23.81 -37.04
N GLN A 19 27.38 -23.90 -37.63
CA GLN A 19 28.63 -23.56 -36.96
C GLN A 19 28.82 -22.05 -36.82
N LYS A 20 28.37 -21.27 -37.81
CA LYS A 20 28.36 -19.79 -37.76
C LYS A 20 27.43 -19.28 -36.67
N ILE A 21 26.24 -19.89 -36.54
CA ILE A 21 25.29 -19.58 -35.48
C ILE A 21 25.90 -19.87 -34.11
N ALA A 22 26.46 -21.07 -33.90
CA ALA A 22 27.06 -21.45 -32.62
C ALA A 22 28.23 -20.53 -32.21
N ALA A 23 29.13 -20.20 -33.14
CA ALA A 23 30.26 -19.31 -32.86
C ALA A 23 29.80 -17.88 -32.50
N THR A 24 28.72 -17.40 -33.11
CA THR A 24 28.12 -16.09 -32.78
C THR A 24 27.56 -16.05 -31.37
N TYR A 25 26.86 -17.12 -30.97
CA TYR A 25 26.32 -17.23 -29.61
C TYR A 25 27.43 -17.29 -28.55
N ILE A 26 28.49 -18.05 -28.80
CA ILE A 26 29.62 -18.15 -27.86
C ILE A 26 30.31 -16.79 -27.68
N ALA A 27 30.55 -16.05 -28.77
CA ALA A 27 31.22 -14.76 -28.72
C ALA A 27 30.39 -13.68 -28.00
N THR A 28 29.08 -13.62 -28.30
CA THR A 28 28.16 -12.65 -27.66
C THR A 28 27.98 -12.93 -26.18
N LEU A 29 27.83 -14.21 -25.80
CA LEU A 29 27.72 -14.62 -24.40
C LEU A 29 29.02 -14.33 -23.62
N GLY A 30 30.19 -14.58 -24.22
CA GLY A 30 31.48 -14.29 -23.59
C GLY A 30 31.68 -12.81 -23.28
N ILE A 31 31.29 -11.92 -24.18
CA ILE A 31 31.35 -10.46 -23.97
C ILE A 31 30.40 -10.05 -22.83
N ALA A 32 29.18 -10.57 -22.83
CA ALA A 32 28.17 -10.27 -21.80
C ALA A 32 28.64 -10.67 -20.39
N ILE A 33 29.15 -11.90 -20.25
CA ILE A 33 29.63 -12.42 -18.96
C ILE A 33 30.83 -11.61 -18.46
N THR A 34 31.83 -11.41 -19.32
CA THR A 34 33.08 -10.75 -18.90
C THR A 34 32.85 -9.32 -18.44
N GLY A 35 32.04 -8.54 -19.17
CA GLY A 35 31.75 -7.15 -18.81
C GLY A 35 30.93 -7.03 -17.53
N THR A 36 29.97 -7.94 -17.31
CA THR A 36 29.16 -7.98 -16.08
C THR A 36 30.01 -8.34 -14.87
N THR A 37 30.89 -9.34 -15.00
CA THR A 37 31.79 -9.75 -13.91
C THR A 37 32.74 -8.63 -13.50
N ILE A 38 33.32 -7.90 -14.45
CA ILE A 38 34.18 -6.75 -14.16
C ILE A 38 33.40 -5.64 -13.44
N GLY A 39 32.18 -5.34 -13.90
CA GLY A 39 31.32 -4.34 -13.26
C GLY A 39 30.96 -4.69 -11.82
N LEU A 40 30.64 -5.95 -11.53
CA LEU A 40 30.36 -6.43 -10.18
C LEU A 40 31.58 -6.35 -9.26
N LEU A 41 32.77 -6.72 -9.76
CA LEU A 41 34.02 -6.62 -8.98
C LEU A 41 34.35 -5.18 -8.59
N VAL A 42 34.22 -4.23 -9.53
CA VAL A 42 34.45 -2.80 -9.26
C VAL A 42 33.39 -2.26 -8.31
N GLY A 43 32.11 -2.62 -8.48
CA GLY A 43 31.04 -2.23 -7.58
C GLY A 43 31.28 -2.71 -6.14
N ASN A 44 31.66 -3.97 -5.96
CA ASN A 44 31.96 -4.55 -4.65
C ASN A 44 33.17 -3.89 -3.97
N TYR A 45 34.16 -3.42 -4.74
CA TYR A 45 35.32 -2.70 -4.21
C TYR A 45 34.91 -1.39 -3.50
N TYR A 46 33.93 -0.66 -4.02
CA TYR A 46 33.43 0.58 -3.41
C TYR A 46 32.45 0.34 -2.25
N GLU A 47 31.71 -0.77 -2.24
CA GLU A 47 30.73 -1.08 -1.21
C GLU A 47 31.37 -1.65 0.07
N LYS A 48 32.39 -2.50 -0.06
CA LYS A 48 32.98 -3.23 1.06
C LYS A 48 33.47 -2.33 2.22
N PRO A 49 34.16 -1.19 2.00
CA PRO A 49 34.55 -0.29 3.08
C PRO A 49 33.35 0.33 3.82
N ALA A 50 32.27 0.66 3.10
CA ALA A 50 31.07 1.25 3.69
C ALA A 50 30.30 0.25 4.58
N ILE A 51 30.26 -1.03 4.18
CA ILE A 51 29.68 -2.10 5.01
C ILE A 51 30.46 -2.24 6.32
N ILE A 52 31.79 -2.33 6.25
CA ILE A 52 32.64 -2.48 7.44
C ILE A 52 32.46 -1.29 8.39
N ASN A 53 32.42 -0.06 7.86
CA ASN A 53 32.20 1.15 8.64
C ASN A 53 30.82 1.14 9.31
N ARG A 54 29.74 0.81 8.56
CA ARG A 54 28.39 0.71 9.11
C ARG A 54 28.32 -0.34 10.21
N ASP A 55 28.85 -1.54 9.99
CA ASP A 55 28.79 -2.62 10.97
C ASP A 55 29.51 -2.26 12.27
N ALA A 56 30.65 -1.56 12.18
CA ALA A 56 31.33 -1.04 13.35
C ALA A 56 30.45 -0.05 14.13
N VAL A 57 29.84 0.92 13.45
CA VAL A 57 28.98 1.94 14.09
C VAL A 57 27.67 1.36 14.62
N VAL A 58 27.08 0.36 13.94
CA VAL A 58 25.88 -0.36 14.40
C VAL A 58 26.16 -1.10 15.70
N ASN A 59 27.25 -1.85 15.79
CA ASN A 59 27.61 -2.59 17.00
C ASN A 59 27.88 -1.62 18.17
N GLN A 60 28.57 -0.51 17.90
CA GLN A 60 28.82 0.53 18.89
C GLN A 60 27.52 1.19 19.38
N TYR A 61 26.60 1.52 18.47
CA TYR A 61 25.31 2.10 18.79
C TYR A 61 24.42 1.14 19.59
N ALA A 62 24.38 -0.14 19.22
CA ALA A 62 23.61 -1.17 19.91
C ALA A 62 24.05 -1.35 21.36
N LEU A 63 25.37 -1.40 21.59
CA LEU A 63 25.94 -1.50 22.93
C LEU A 63 25.68 -0.25 23.78
N LEU A 64 25.82 0.94 23.21
CA LEU A 64 25.52 2.19 23.91
C LEU A 64 24.05 2.31 24.29
N ASN A 65 23.15 1.95 23.38
CA ASN A 65 21.72 1.98 23.64
C ASN A 65 21.33 0.95 24.70
N HIS A 66 21.92 -0.25 24.67
CA HIS A 66 21.70 -1.27 25.70
C HIS A 66 22.16 -0.78 27.07
N LEU A 67 23.34 -0.17 27.15
CA LEU A 67 23.87 0.40 28.38
C LEU A 67 23.01 1.58 28.88
N GLN A 68 22.62 2.49 27.99
CA GLN A 68 21.77 3.65 28.31
C GLN A 68 20.43 3.21 28.91
N VAL A 69 19.81 2.20 28.30
CA VAL A 69 18.58 1.60 28.81
C VAL A 69 18.83 1.01 30.21
N LYS A 70 19.84 0.16 30.39
CA LYS A 70 20.10 -0.46 31.71
C LYS A 70 20.38 0.57 32.80
N ILE A 71 21.14 1.64 32.51
CA ILE A 71 21.43 2.71 33.47
C ILE A 71 20.17 3.55 33.76
N LEU A 72 19.36 3.90 32.75
CA LEU A 72 18.10 4.65 32.92
C LEU A 72 17.09 3.90 33.82
N TYR A 73 17.03 2.57 33.71
CA TYR A 73 16.15 1.73 34.52
C TYR A 73 16.67 1.49 35.95
N ASN A 74 17.94 1.79 36.24
CA ASN A 74 18.56 1.57 37.55
C ASN A 74 18.72 2.86 38.39
N ARG A 75 17.69 3.73 38.39
CA ARG A 75 17.66 4.93 39.24
C ARG A 75 17.25 4.60 40.69
N PRO A 76 18.12 4.83 41.70
CA PRO A 76 17.86 4.35 43.07
C PRO A 76 16.69 5.05 43.74
N SER A 77 16.46 6.34 43.42
CA SER A 77 15.40 7.17 44.01
C SER A 77 13.99 6.67 43.71
N LYS A 78 13.75 6.08 42.53
CA LYS A 78 12.43 5.53 42.15
C LYS A 78 12.14 4.18 42.82
N GLN A 79 13.17 3.41 43.18
CA GLN A 79 13.01 2.02 43.60
C GLN A 79 13.18 1.81 45.11
N LEU A 80 14.01 2.61 45.79
CA LEU A 80 14.24 2.48 47.23
C LEU A 80 13.26 3.31 48.06
N SER A 81 12.74 4.42 47.50
CA SER A 81 11.86 5.35 48.21
C SER A 81 10.53 4.76 48.73
N PRO A 82 9.85 3.84 48.02
CA PRO A 82 8.60 3.24 48.51
C PRO A 82 8.80 2.33 49.72
N TYR A 83 9.94 1.65 49.80
CA TYR A 83 10.21 0.64 50.83
C TYR A 83 10.91 1.21 52.08
N LEU A 84 11.12 2.54 52.13
CA LEU A 84 11.71 3.24 53.28
C LEU A 84 10.96 3.04 54.60
N SER A 85 9.71 2.62 54.53
CA SER A 85 8.81 2.38 55.66
C SER A 85 8.65 0.90 56.01
N GLU A 86 9.22 -0.03 55.22
CA GLU A 86 9.11 -1.48 55.38
C GLU A 86 10.49 -2.16 55.41
N PRO A 87 11.00 -2.58 56.60
CA PRO A 87 12.37 -3.05 56.76
C PRO A 87 12.77 -4.25 55.89
N GLU A 88 11.89 -5.25 55.73
CA GLU A 88 12.18 -6.43 54.90
C GLU A 88 12.09 -6.13 53.39
N GLY A 89 11.15 -5.28 52.98
CA GLY A 89 10.99 -4.83 51.58
C GLY A 89 12.17 -3.96 51.13
N PHE A 90 12.71 -3.14 52.04
CA PHE A 90 13.91 -2.36 51.79
C PHE A 90 15.13 -3.26 51.53
N ARG A 91 15.31 -4.31 52.36
CA ARG A 91 16.41 -5.28 52.22
C ARG A 91 16.39 -5.99 50.87
N GLN A 92 15.22 -6.47 50.44
CA GLN A 92 15.09 -7.12 49.12
C GLN A 92 15.36 -6.15 47.97
N SER A 93 14.90 -4.91 48.10
CA SER A 93 15.08 -3.88 47.08
C SER A 93 16.55 -3.46 46.92
N VAL A 94 17.31 -3.38 48.02
CA VAL A 94 18.76 -3.10 48.00
C VAL A 94 19.52 -4.26 47.33
N ASN A 95 19.23 -5.52 47.68
CA ASN A 95 19.89 -6.67 47.04
C ASN A 95 19.58 -6.78 45.55
N ALA A 96 18.32 -6.56 45.16
CA ALA A 96 17.92 -6.55 43.76
C ALA A 96 18.58 -5.40 42.99
N PHE A 97 18.81 -4.26 43.64
CA PHE A 97 19.53 -3.12 43.06
C PHE A 97 21.02 -3.43 42.87
N MET A 98 21.68 -4.07 43.84
CA MET A 98 23.09 -4.49 43.73
C MET A 98 23.29 -5.50 42.59
N GLN A 99 22.42 -6.50 42.48
CA GLN A 99 22.48 -7.48 41.38
C GLN A 99 22.36 -6.83 39.99
N ARG A 100 21.56 -5.76 39.86
CA ARG A 100 21.44 -5.00 38.60
C ARG A 100 22.64 -4.11 38.33
N LEU A 101 23.36 -3.65 39.36
CA LEU A 101 24.62 -2.94 39.17
C LEU A 101 25.70 -3.89 38.63
N ASP A 102 25.75 -5.13 39.11
CA ASP A 102 26.66 -6.16 38.57
C ASP A 102 26.37 -6.44 37.08
N GLU A 103 25.09 -6.50 36.68
CA GLU A 103 24.72 -6.64 35.27
C GLU A 103 25.15 -5.47 34.37
N ILE A 104 25.37 -4.27 34.94
CA ILE A 104 25.88 -3.12 34.20
C ILE A 104 27.41 -3.23 34.09
N ASP A 105 28.09 -3.74 35.10
CA ASP A 105 29.54 -4.01 35.08
C ASP A 105 29.93 -5.08 34.04
N ASP A 106 29.10 -6.12 33.90
CA ASP A 106 29.24 -7.12 32.84
C ASP A 106 29.20 -6.51 31.44
N LEU A 107 28.29 -5.56 31.18
CA LEU A 107 28.18 -4.87 29.89
C LEU A 107 29.35 -3.92 29.61
N LEU A 108 29.90 -3.30 30.66
CA LEU A 108 31.09 -2.45 30.54
C LEU A 108 32.32 -3.30 30.23
N THR A 109 32.40 -4.49 30.82
CA THR A 109 33.43 -5.49 30.50
C THR A 109 33.33 -5.95 29.04
N GLU A 110 32.10 -6.12 28.52
CA GLU A 110 31.87 -6.43 27.10
C GLU A 110 32.33 -5.28 26.17
N TYR A 111 32.10 -4.03 26.56
CA TYR A 111 32.65 -2.86 25.84
C TYR A 111 34.19 -2.85 25.85
N GLU A 112 34.82 -3.16 26.98
CA GLU A 112 36.27 -3.26 27.10
C GLU A 112 36.89 -4.38 26.27
N GLN A 113 36.10 -5.38 25.85
CA GLN A 113 36.57 -6.47 24.99
C GLN A 113 36.46 -6.17 23.48
N LEU A 114 35.83 -5.06 23.06
CA LEU A 114 35.79 -4.64 21.65
C LEU A 114 37.19 -4.30 21.10
N ASP A 115 37.42 -4.54 19.80
CA ASP A 115 38.65 -4.15 19.09
C ASP A 115 38.99 -2.66 19.32
N GLN A 116 40.27 -2.33 19.51
CA GLN A 116 40.73 -0.95 19.74
C GLN A 116 40.29 0.01 18.62
N ASP A 117 40.27 -0.46 17.38
CA ASP A 117 39.88 0.33 16.20
C ASP A 117 38.39 0.72 16.19
N LYS A 118 37.59 0.13 17.09
CA LYS A 118 36.14 0.34 17.23
C LYS A 118 35.77 1.13 18.50
N LYS A 119 36.75 1.50 19.33
CA LYS A 119 36.55 2.29 20.56
C LYS A 119 36.82 3.77 20.30
N THR A 120 35.89 4.64 20.64
CA THR A 120 36.15 6.08 20.63
C THR A 120 36.84 6.51 21.93
N PRO A 121 37.84 7.42 21.87
CA PRO A 121 38.53 7.94 23.06
C PRO A 121 37.58 8.60 24.06
N GLU A 122 36.52 9.24 23.59
CA GLU A 122 35.54 9.89 24.46
C GLU A 122 34.71 8.88 25.26
N LEU A 123 34.37 7.73 24.67
CA LEU A 123 33.66 6.66 25.37
C LEU A 123 34.55 5.95 26.39
N GLN A 124 35.84 5.79 26.09
CA GLN A 124 36.78 5.26 27.07
C GLN A 124 36.89 6.18 28.30
N LEU A 125 36.93 7.50 28.09
CA LEU A 125 36.95 8.46 29.19
C LEU A 125 35.66 8.38 30.01
N LEU A 126 34.50 8.42 29.34
CA LEU A 126 33.18 8.35 30.00
C LEU A 126 32.98 7.04 30.77
N PHE A 127 33.42 5.90 30.23
CA PHE A 127 33.33 4.61 30.93
C PHE A 127 34.30 4.49 32.09
N SER A 128 35.49 5.07 31.99
CA SER A 128 36.42 5.12 33.12
C SER A 128 35.87 5.97 34.27
N GLU A 129 35.26 7.13 33.96
CA GLU A 129 34.59 7.99 34.93
C GLU A 129 33.35 7.31 35.54
N TYR A 130 32.60 6.54 34.73
CA TYR A 130 31.48 5.73 35.19
C TYR A 130 31.92 4.64 36.17
N GLN A 131 32.88 3.79 35.80
CA GLN A 131 33.37 2.71 36.66
C GLN A 131 33.87 3.24 38.01
N GLU A 132 34.60 4.36 38.02
CA GLU A 132 35.08 4.97 39.26
C GLU A 132 33.92 5.50 40.13
N THR A 133 32.98 6.24 39.54
CA THR A 133 31.84 6.84 40.26
C THR A 133 30.88 5.78 40.80
N VAL A 134 30.55 4.78 39.97
CA VAL A 134 29.64 3.68 40.31
C VAL A 134 30.28 2.75 41.34
N GLY A 135 31.58 2.47 41.24
CA GLY A 135 32.31 1.68 42.22
C GLY A 135 32.30 2.33 43.61
N ILE A 136 32.55 3.64 43.70
CA ILE A 136 32.51 4.39 44.97
C ILE A 136 31.09 4.39 45.55
N PHE A 137 30.07 4.59 44.71
CA PHE A 137 28.67 4.57 45.15
C PHE A 137 28.23 3.17 45.62
N ALA A 138 28.55 2.12 44.86
CA ALA A 138 28.24 0.73 45.20
C ALA A 138 28.92 0.31 46.50
N GLU A 139 30.17 0.72 46.72
CA GLU A 139 30.89 0.45 47.97
C GLU A 139 30.23 1.14 49.16
N ARG A 140 29.83 2.41 49.03
CA ARG A 140 29.11 3.13 50.10
C ARG A 140 27.72 2.56 50.36
N LEU A 141 26.98 2.21 49.31
CA LEU A 141 25.67 1.58 49.43
C LEU A 141 25.77 0.20 50.09
N ASN A 142 26.81 -0.58 49.77
CA ASN A 142 27.06 -1.87 50.40
C ASN A 142 27.47 -1.73 51.87
N ARG A 143 28.30 -0.72 52.22
CA ARG A 143 28.61 -0.40 53.63
C ARG A 143 27.35 0.02 54.39
N PHE A 144 26.49 0.83 53.78
CA PHE A 144 25.20 1.22 54.36
C PHE A 144 24.27 0.01 54.54
N ALA A 145 24.15 -0.86 53.52
CA ALA A 145 23.37 -2.10 53.60
C ALA A 145 23.87 -3.02 54.74
N THR A 146 25.19 -3.19 54.87
CA THR A 146 25.82 -3.98 55.95
C THR A 146 25.62 -3.34 57.32
N ALA A 147 25.65 -2.00 57.42
CA ALA A 147 25.36 -1.28 58.66
C ALA A 147 23.89 -1.47 59.08
N VAL A 148 22.97 -1.47 58.12
CA VAL A 148 21.54 -1.75 58.33
C VAL A 148 21.30 -3.20 58.77
N GLU A 149 22.08 -4.17 58.28
CA GLU A 149 22.01 -5.57 58.72
C GLU A 149 22.36 -5.77 60.21
N GLY A 150 23.09 -4.84 60.82
CA GLY A 150 23.49 -4.88 62.23
C GLY A 150 22.55 -4.17 63.20
N LEU A 151 21.46 -3.56 62.74
CA LEU A 151 20.53 -2.78 63.57
C LEU A 151 19.47 -3.68 64.24
N ASN A 152 19.13 -3.39 65.50
CA ASN A 152 18.10 -4.11 66.25
C ASN A 152 16.68 -3.50 66.06
N PHE A 153 16.52 -2.59 65.08
CA PHE A 153 15.25 -1.98 64.68
C PHE A 153 14.48 -1.27 65.82
N ALA A 154 15.19 -0.56 66.70
CA ALA A 154 14.59 0.44 67.58
C ALA A 154 14.35 1.76 66.81
N ASP A 155 13.31 2.53 67.16
CA ASP A 155 12.86 3.74 66.42
C ASP A 155 13.97 4.79 66.20
N ASP A 156 14.90 4.89 67.16
CA ASP A 156 16.06 5.80 67.12
C ASP A 156 17.13 5.35 66.11
N GLN A 157 17.35 4.04 65.97
CA GLN A 157 18.27 3.47 64.98
C GLN A 157 17.71 3.52 63.55
N ILE A 158 16.38 3.40 63.39
CA ILE A 158 15.71 3.54 62.09
C ILE A 158 15.81 4.98 61.60
N GLN A 159 15.60 5.97 62.48
CA GLN A 159 15.80 7.39 62.13
C GLN A 159 17.25 7.69 61.74
N ALA A 160 18.24 7.12 62.43
CA ALA A 160 19.64 7.28 62.09
C ALA A 160 19.97 6.69 60.71
N ALA A 161 19.46 5.49 60.40
CA ALA A 161 19.63 4.86 59.10
C ALA A 161 18.93 5.63 57.96
N GLN A 162 17.73 6.19 58.22
CA GLN A 162 17.03 7.05 57.26
C GLN A 162 17.81 8.34 56.99
N GLN A 163 18.40 8.96 58.00
CA GLN A 163 19.25 10.15 57.82
C GLN A 163 20.52 9.83 57.03
N GLU A 164 21.14 8.68 57.26
CA GLU A 164 22.33 8.23 56.53
C GLU A 164 22.01 7.88 55.06
N LEU A 165 20.83 7.29 54.79
CA LEU A 165 20.36 7.10 53.41
C LEU A 165 20.05 8.43 52.71
N ILE A 166 19.42 9.38 53.40
CA ILE A 166 19.18 10.72 52.85
C ILE A 166 20.51 11.41 52.55
N ALA A 167 21.51 11.27 53.42
CA ALA A 167 22.86 11.78 53.18
C ALA A 167 23.55 11.10 51.99
N LEU A 168 23.32 9.79 51.77
CA LEU A 168 23.80 9.06 50.60
C LEU A 168 23.12 9.53 49.30
N ILE A 169 21.80 9.76 49.33
CA ILE A 169 21.03 10.30 48.19
C ILE A 169 21.38 11.77 47.91
N GLN A 170 21.84 12.52 48.90
CA GLN A 170 22.29 13.90 48.75
C GLN A 170 23.79 14.01 48.46
N SER A 171 24.50 12.88 48.29
CA SER A 171 25.94 12.89 48.12
C SER A 171 26.32 13.35 46.68
N PRO A 172 27.47 14.04 46.52
CA PRO A 172 27.95 14.44 45.19
C PRO A 172 28.13 13.26 44.23
N GLU A 173 28.50 12.09 44.76
CA GLU A 173 28.68 10.86 43.98
C GLU A 173 27.34 10.33 43.43
N PHE A 174 26.25 10.46 44.20
CA PHE A 174 24.91 10.12 43.74
C PHE A 174 24.38 11.11 42.69
N ALA A 175 24.69 12.40 42.85
CA ALA A 175 24.38 13.41 41.84
C ALA A 175 25.08 13.09 40.51
N ASN A 176 26.37 12.77 40.54
CA ASN A 176 27.14 12.34 39.36
C ASN A 176 26.57 11.05 38.72
N PHE A 177 26.14 10.08 39.54
CA PHE A 177 25.47 8.86 39.06
C PHE A 177 24.14 9.16 38.33
N ILE A 178 23.40 10.20 38.75
CA ILE A 178 22.14 10.62 38.11
C ILE A 178 22.36 11.45 36.85
N GLU A 179 23.45 12.21 36.76
CA GLU A 179 23.82 13.00 35.56
C GLU A 179 24.43 12.15 34.43
N LEU A 180 24.97 10.98 34.76
CA LEU A 180 25.57 10.04 33.81
C LEU A 180 24.65 9.59 32.64
N PRO A 181 23.37 9.24 32.88
CA PRO A 181 22.40 9.04 31.80
C PRO A 181 22.32 10.19 30.80
N ASP A 182 22.45 11.44 31.25
CA ASP A 182 22.35 12.62 30.38
C ASP A 182 23.62 12.76 29.52
N GLN A 183 24.81 12.51 30.10
CA GLN A 183 26.07 12.43 29.35
C GLN A 183 26.06 11.29 28.31
N LEU A 184 25.55 10.12 28.70
CA LEU A 184 25.42 8.96 27.81
C LEU A 184 24.39 9.21 26.70
N THR A 185 23.35 10.00 26.99
CA THR A 185 22.37 10.47 25.99
C THR A 185 23.04 11.34 24.94
N GLU A 186 23.93 12.25 25.33
CA GLU A 186 24.69 13.07 24.38
C GLU A 186 25.57 12.22 23.46
N VAL A 187 26.31 11.27 24.02
CA VAL A 187 27.18 10.39 23.22
C VAL A 187 26.36 9.47 22.33
N THR A 188 25.26 8.90 22.83
CA THR A 188 24.35 8.06 22.04
C THR A 188 23.73 8.86 20.89
N ASN A 189 23.38 10.13 21.10
CA ASN A 189 22.89 11.02 20.05
C ASN A 189 23.96 11.31 18.99
N ARG A 190 25.24 11.46 19.37
CA ARG A 190 26.34 11.61 18.42
C ARG A 190 26.60 10.33 17.62
N THR A 191 26.62 9.17 18.27
CA THR A 191 26.76 7.86 17.59
C THR A 191 25.58 7.58 16.68
N ARG A 192 24.36 7.99 17.06
CA ARG A 192 23.17 7.94 16.18
C ARG A 192 23.35 8.78 14.92
N LYS A 193 23.94 9.98 15.04
CA LYS A 193 24.29 10.81 13.87
C LYS A 193 25.36 10.13 13.00
N GLN A 194 26.38 9.53 13.60
CA GLN A 194 27.40 8.76 12.86
C GLN A 194 26.80 7.54 12.16
N LEU A 195 25.86 6.83 12.80
CA LEU A 195 25.14 5.71 12.19
C LEU A 195 24.38 6.17 10.95
N LYS A 196 23.63 7.28 11.06
CA LYS A 196 22.91 7.86 9.93
C LYS A 196 23.84 8.28 8.79
N LEU A 197 25.04 8.78 9.11
CA LEU A 197 26.07 9.10 8.11
C LEU A 197 26.65 7.84 7.45
N ALA A 198 26.95 6.80 8.22
CA ALA A 198 27.46 5.52 7.71
C ALA A 198 26.41 4.79 6.85
N GLU A 199 25.14 4.83 7.23
CA GLU A 199 24.02 4.35 6.41
C GLU A 199 23.88 5.14 5.11
N LEU A 200 24.05 6.46 5.16
CA LEU A 200 24.03 7.31 3.95
C LEU A 200 25.23 6.99 3.03
N GLU A 201 26.41 6.75 3.59
CA GLU A 201 27.60 6.33 2.85
C GLU A 201 27.41 4.94 2.21
N LEU A 202 26.84 3.99 2.95
CA LEU A 202 26.49 2.67 2.42
C LEU A 202 25.45 2.78 1.31
N ALA A 203 24.39 3.58 1.51
CA ALA A 203 23.37 3.79 0.49
C ALA A 203 23.95 4.46 -0.76
N LYS A 204 24.90 5.40 -0.62
CA LYS A 204 25.65 5.98 -1.74
C LYS A 204 26.52 4.93 -2.43
N ALA A 205 27.23 4.10 -1.67
CA ALA A 205 28.09 3.05 -2.20
C ALA A 205 27.30 1.95 -2.91
N GLN A 206 26.14 1.55 -2.37
CA GLN A 206 25.18 0.64 -3.00
C GLN A 206 24.59 1.23 -4.28
N LYS A 207 24.18 2.51 -4.26
CA LYS A 207 23.76 3.21 -5.48
C LYS A 207 24.87 3.22 -6.52
N MET A 208 26.12 3.49 -6.12
CA MET A 208 27.27 3.47 -7.01
C MET A 208 27.55 2.07 -7.56
N ARG A 209 27.50 1.02 -6.72
CA ARG A 209 27.61 -0.38 -7.14
C ARG A 209 26.52 -0.74 -8.13
N ASN A 210 25.26 -0.44 -7.82
CA ASN A 210 24.12 -0.72 -8.71
C ASN A 210 24.23 0.06 -10.01
N TYR A 211 24.71 1.31 -9.97
CA TYR A 211 24.98 2.11 -11.15
C TYR A 211 26.08 1.47 -12.01
N ILE A 212 27.21 1.06 -11.41
CA ILE A 212 28.31 0.39 -12.13
C ILE A 212 27.84 -0.96 -12.70
N ALA A 213 27.13 -1.76 -11.92
CA ALA A 213 26.61 -3.07 -12.34
C ALA A 213 25.58 -2.92 -13.46
N THR A 214 24.62 -2.00 -13.35
CA THR A 214 23.59 -1.77 -14.36
C THR A 214 24.18 -1.19 -15.64
N ASN A 215 25.08 -0.21 -15.55
CA ASN A 215 25.72 0.36 -16.75
C ASN A 215 26.68 -0.62 -17.42
N SER A 216 27.42 -1.42 -16.65
CA SER A 216 28.27 -2.48 -17.23
C SER A 216 27.44 -3.57 -17.89
N LEU A 217 26.31 -3.97 -17.30
CA LEU A 217 25.34 -4.89 -17.90
C LEU A 217 24.75 -4.30 -19.19
N LEU A 218 24.21 -3.08 -19.14
CA LEU A 218 23.63 -2.40 -20.31
C LEU A 218 24.65 -2.22 -21.42
N LEU A 219 25.87 -1.81 -21.09
CA LEU A 219 26.95 -1.68 -22.06
C LEU A 219 27.32 -3.04 -22.67
N SER A 220 27.42 -4.09 -21.85
CA SER A 220 27.77 -5.44 -22.31
C SER A 220 26.66 -6.03 -23.18
N VAL A 221 25.39 -5.83 -22.81
CA VAL A 221 24.21 -6.22 -23.60
C VAL A 221 24.13 -5.40 -24.88
N ALA A 222 24.41 -4.10 -24.85
CA ALA A 222 24.42 -3.26 -26.04
C ALA A 222 25.51 -3.69 -27.03
N ILE A 223 26.72 -3.97 -26.54
CA ILE A 223 27.82 -4.49 -27.37
C ILE A 223 27.48 -5.88 -27.92
N ALA A 224 26.97 -6.78 -27.08
CA ALA A 224 26.57 -8.13 -27.49
C ALA A 224 25.40 -8.11 -28.48
N SER A 225 24.41 -7.25 -28.27
CA SER A 225 23.26 -7.06 -29.15
C SER A 225 23.68 -6.43 -30.48
N LEU A 226 24.56 -5.42 -30.46
CA LEU A 226 25.08 -4.81 -31.68
C LEU A 226 25.90 -5.82 -32.49
N ALA A 227 26.79 -6.56 -31.83
CA ALA A 227 27.56 -7.63 -32.46
C ALA A 227 26.64 -8.73 -33.03
N GLY A 228 25.66 -9.17 -32.24
CA GLY A 228 24.65 -10.16 -32.64
C GLY A 228 23.77 -9.67 -33.81
N MET A 229 23.32 -8.42 -33.79
CA MET A 229 22.54 -7.82 -34.88
C MET A 229 23.37 -7.68 -36.16
N LEU A 230 24.62 -7.23 -36.08
CA LEU A 230 25.49 -7.12 -37.25
C LEU A 230 25.75 -8.48 -37.89
N LEU A 231 26.01 -9.51 -37.08
CA LEU A 231 26.21 -10.89 -37.53
C LEU A 231 24.92 -11.53 -38.05
N SER A 232 23.79 -11.34 -37.36
CA SER A 232 22.47 -11.85 -37.77
C SER A 232 21.96 -11.18 -39.04
N ARG A 233 22.19 -9.87 -39.22
CA ARG A 233 21.86 -9.18 -40.48
C ARG A 233 22.68 -9.71 -41.65
N ALA A 234 23.94 -10.06 -41.42
CA ALA A 234 24.77 -10.67 -42.47
C ALA A 234 24.23 -12.04 -42.89
N ILE A 235 23.76 -12.86 -41.94
CA ILE A 235 23.14 -14.18 -42.21
C ILE A 235 21.77 -14.01 -42.88
N ALA A 236 20.90 -13.14 -42.36
CA ALA A 236 19.55 -12.93 -42.89
C ALA A 236 19.54 -12.35 -44.30
N ARG A 237 20.46 -11.41 -44.64
CA ARG A 237 20.58 -10.88 -46.01
C ARG A 237 20.88 -11.97 -47.03
N GLN A 238 21.66 -12.98 -46.65
CA GLN A 238 21.98 -14.08 -47.53
C GLN A 238 20.79 -15.04 -47.72
N GLU A 239 20.01 -15.29 -46.67
CA GLU A 239 18.85 -16.19 -46.73
C GLU A 239 17.64 -15.55 -47.42
N ILE A 240 17.34 -14.29 -47.10
CA ILE A 240 16.24 -13.53 -47.73
C ILE A 240 16.46 -13.43 -49.25
N ALA A 241 17.70 -13.25 -49.71
CA ALA A 241 17.99 -13.22 -51.14
C ALA A 241 17.62 -14.55 -51.83
N ASN A 242 17.93 -15.69 -51.22
CA ASN A 242 17.64 -17.01 -51.78
C ASN A 242 16.15 -17.38 -51.69
N GLN A 243 15.50 -17.03 -50.58
CA GLN A 243 14.09 -17.34 -50.34
C GLN A 243 13.17 -16.46 -51.19
N ALA A 244 13.47 -15.16 -51.28
CA ALA A 244 12.72 -14.23 -52.14
C ALA A 244 12.75 -14.64 -53.62
N GLU A 245 13.84 -15.24 -54.10
CA GLU A 245 13.93 -15.70 -55.50
C GLU A 245 13.04 -16.93 -55.77
N ARG A 246 12.95 -17.87 -54.83
CA ARG A 246 12.08 -19.06 -54.94
C ARG A 246 10.61 -18.75 -54.74
N GLU A 247 10.29 -17.98 -53.70
CA GLU A 247 8.92 -17.53 -53.44
C GLU A 247 8.42 -16.66 -54.58
N ARG A 248 9.25 -15.78 -55.16
CA ARG A 248 8.85 -14.98 -56.33
C ARG A 248 8.49 -15.84 -57.53
N LEU A 249 9.23 -16.92 -57.80
CA LEU A 249 8.93 -17.86 -58.88
C LEU A 249 7.65 -18.66 -58.61
N GLN A 250 7.48 -19.18 -57.39
CA GLN A 250 6.30 -19.96 -57.01
C GLN A 250 5.04 -19.09 -56.94
N LEU A 251 5.12 -17.92 -56.32
CA LEU A 251 4.02 -16.96 -56.24
C LEU A 251 3.63 -16.43 -57.62
N ALA A 252 4.60 -16.22 -58.53
CA ALA A 252 4.27 -15.81 -59.90
C ALA A 252 3.44 -16.88 -60.64
N LEU A 253 3.76 -18.17 -60.45
CA LEU A 253 2.98 -19.28 -61.01
C LEU A 253 1.61 -19.43 -60.32
N GLU A 254 1.57 -19.32 -58.99
CA GLU A 254 0.32 -19.41 -58.21
C GLU A 254 -0.63 -18.23 -58.47
N SER A 255 -0.11 -17.01 -58.61
CA SER A 255 -0.92 -15.80 -58.85
C SER A 255 -1.47 -15.75 -60.26
N ALA A 256 -0.72 -16.24 -61.25
CA ALA A 256 -1.21 -16.34 -62.62
C ALA A 256 -2.18 -17.52 -62.83
N ASN A 257 -2.51 -18.25 -61.77
CA ASN A 257 -3.35 -19.44 -61.76
C ASN A 257 -2.83 -20.58 -62.64
N ILE A 258 -1.49 -20.66 -62.82
CA ILE A 258 -0.79 -21.55 -63.74
C ILE A 258 -0.41 -22.86 -63.06
N ALA A 259 -1.05 -23.94 -63.49
CA ALA A 259 -0.65 -25.32 -63.29
C ALA A 259 0.48 -25.73 -64.25
N THR A 260 1.26 -26.71 -63.87
CA THR A 260 2.42 -27.25 -64.60
C THR A 260 2.31 -28.75 -64.75
N TRP A 261 2.92 -29.30 -65.80
CA TRP A 261 2.91 -30.73 -66.06
C TRP A 261 4.22 -31.18 -66.70
N GLU A 262 4.55 -32.45 -66.50
CA GLU A 262 5.71 -33.11 -67.06
C GLU A 262 5.29 -34.49 -67.60
N TRP A 263 5.78 -34.87 -68.76
CA TRP A 263 5.46 -36.12 -69.42
C TRP A 263 6.70 -36.72 -70.05
N ASN A 264 6.89 -38.02 -69.86
CA ASN A 264 7.88 -38.84 -70.54
C ASN A 264 7.18 -39.67 -71.65
N PRO A 265 7.35 -39.30 -72.93
CA PRO A 265 6.68 -39.98 -74.04
C PRO A 265 7.11 -41.44 -74.27
N GLN A 266 8.25 -41.87 -73.74
CA GLN A 266 8.73 -43.26 -73.91
C GLN A 266 8.15 -44.19 -72.86
N THR A 267 8.15 -43.77 -71.61
CA THR A 267 7.62 -44.56 -70.49
C THR A 267 6.12 -44.33 -70.27
N GLN A 268 5.54 -43.34 -70.96
CA GLN A 268 4.16 -42.88 -70.81
C GLN A 268 3.84 -42.36 -69.39
N GLN A 269 4.87 -42.05 -68.60
CA GLN A 269 4.70 -41.46 -67.27
C GLN A 269 4.39 -39.98 -67.41
N VAL A 270 3.27 -39.55 -66.82
CA VAL A 270 2.88 -38.15 -66.70
C VAL A 270 2.97 -37.76 -65.24
N TYR A 271 3.25 -36.49 -64.99
CA TYR A 271 3.14 -35.82 -63.71
C TYR A 271 2.36 -34.54 -63.97
N PHE A 272 1.19 -34.41 -63.36
CA PHE A 272 0.51 -33.13 -63.25
C PHE A 272 0.80 -32.55 -61.88
N ASP A 273 1.13 -31.27 -61.80
CA ASP A 273 1.19 -30.65 -60.49
C ASP A 273 -0.19 -30.69 -59.82
N SER A 274 -0.19 -30.60 -58.49
CA SER A 274 -1.43 -30.66 -57.70
C SER A 274 -2.45 -29.63 -58.18
N ARG A 275 -1.98 -28.47 -58.63
CA ARG A 275 -2.82 -27.37 -59.09
C ARG A 275 -3.62 -27.71 -60.34
N TRP A 276 -3.05 -28.47 -61.28
CA TRP A 276 -3.76 -28.92 -62.46
C TRP A 276 -5.06 -29.67 -62.12
N LYS A 277 -5.00 -30.53 -61.08
CA LYS A 277 -6.15 -31.31 -60.60
C LYS A 277 -7.14 -30.43 -59.84
N THR A 278 -6.63 -29.54 -58.99
CA THR A 278 -7.44 -28.61 -58.22
C THR A 278 -8.24 -27.65 -59.10
N ILE A 279 -7.66 -27.16 -60.20
CA ILE A 279 -8.35 -26.29 -61.16
C ILE A 279 -9.62 -26.95 -61.72
N LEU A 280 -9.58 -28.27 -61.93
CA LEU A 280 -10.70 -29.07 -62.42
C LEU A 280 -11.65 -29.55 -61.31
N GLY A 281 -11.42 -29.16 -60.06
CA GLY A 281 -12.23 -29.54 -58.91
C GLY A 281 -11.94 -30.94 -58.35
N TYR A 282 -10.78 -31.52 -58.68
CA TYR A 282 -10.33 -32.81 -58.16
C TYR A 282 -9.24 -32.65 -57.11
N GLN A 283 -9.21 -33.57 -56.14
CA GLN A 283 -8.09 -33.67 -55.21
C GLN A 283 -6.88 -34.34 -55.87
N SER A 284 -5.69 -34.12 -55.31
CA SER A 284 -4.42 -34.50 -55.94
C SER A 284 -4.26 -36.01 -56.15
N ASP A 285 -5.01 -36.82 -55.42
CA ASP A 285 -5.03 -38.29 -55.41
C ASP A 285 -6.22 -38.91 -56.18
N GLU A 286 -7.25 -38.13 -56.50
CA GLU A 286 -8.46 -38.61 -57.19
C GLU A 286 -8.25 -38.88 -58.68
N ILE A 287 -7.26 -38.22 -59.27
CA ILE A 287 -6.88 -38.37 -60.67
C ILE A 287 -5.45 -38.89 -60.72
N LYS A 288 -5.29 -40.06 -61.36
CA LYS A 288 -3.96 -40.61 -61.64
C LYS A 288 -3.25 -39.77 -62.70
N ASP A 289 -1.96 -39.55 -62.48
CA ASP A 289 -1.08 -38.90 -63.45
C ASP A 289 -0.75 -39.87 -64.59
N SER A 290 -1.67 -39.91 -65.55
CA SER A 290 -1.61 -40.79 -66.71
C SER A 290 -2.21 -40.08 -67.91
N LEU A 291 -1.70 -40.41 -69.09
CA LEU A 291 -2.14 -39.79 -70.33
C LEU A 291 -3.63 -40.07 -70.60
N GLU A 292 -4.10 -41.30 -70.38
CA GLU A 292 -5.51 -41.72 -70.51
C GLU A 292 -6.48 -40.88 -69.63
N SER A 293 -6.04 -40.53 -68.43
CA SER A 293 -6.84 -39.74 -67.50
C SER A 293 -7.01 -38.29 -67.96
N TRP A 294 -6.00 -37.74 -68.63
CA TRP A 294 -6.10 -36.44 -69.27
C TRP A 294 -6.96 -36.52 -70.56
N GLU A 295 -6.69 -37.48 -71.44
CA GLU A 295 -7.42 -37.65 -72.72
C GLU A 295 -8.93 -37.77 -72.53
N SER A 296 -9.38 -38.48 -71.49
CA SER A 296 -10.81 -38.67 -71.17
C SER A 296 -11.54 -37.44 -70.62
N ARG A 297 -10.81 -36.37 -70.27
CA ARG A 297 -11.37 -35.13 -69.69
C ARG A 297 -11.37 -33.96 -70.63
N VAL A 298 -10.53 -34.00 -71.66
CA VAL A 298 -10.64 -33.09 -72.79
C VAL A 298 -12.02 -33.31 -73.43
N HIS A 299 -12.72 -32.22 -73.72
CA HIS A 299 -14.01 -32.31 -74.38
C HIS A 299 -13.88 -33.13 -75.69
N PRO A 300 -14.80 -34.05 -76.01
CA PRO A 300 -14.65 -34.96 -77.16
C PRO A 300 -14.41 -34.28 -78.52
N GLU A 301 -14.92 -33.05 -78.70
CA GLU A 301 -14.67 -32.23 -79.90
C GLU A 301 -13.24 -31.67 -79.98
N ASP A 302 -12.55 -31.56 -78.84
CA ASP A 302 -11.27 -30.85 -78.73
C ASP A 302 -10.08 -31.84 -78.82
N ILE A 303 -10.28 -33.16 -78.62
CA ILE A 303 -9.19 -34.14 -78.39
C ILE A 303 -8.32 -34.49 -79.63
N GLU A 304 -8.90 -34.61 -80.83
CA GLU A 304 -8.14 -34.95 -82.05
C GLU A 304 -7.14 -33.84 -82.41
N LEU A 305 -7.58 -32.58 -82.29
CA LEU A 305 -6.77 -31.40 -82.57
C LEU A 305 -5.56 -31.30 -81.62
N VAL A 306 -5.76 -31.65 -80.36
CA VAL A 306 -4.71 -31.60 -79.35
C VAL A 306 -3.62 -32.64 -79.62
N HIS A 307 -3.99 -33.88 -79.98
CA HIS A 307 -3.03 -34.94 -80.30
C HIS A 307 -2.16 -34.61 -81.52
N GLU A 308 -2.74 -34.04 -82.58
CA GLU A 308 -2.00 -33.65 -83.77
C GLU A 308 -0.92 -32.60 -83.43
N GLN A 309 -1.25 -31.61 -82.60
CA GLN A 309 -0.32 -30.56 -82.14
C GLN A 309 0.86 -31.15 -81.35
N ILE A 310 0.60 -32.11 -80.46
CA ILE A 310 1.66 -32.78 -79.69
C ILE A 310 2.61 -33.55 -80.62
N GLN A 311 2.08 -34.29 -81.60
CA GLN A 311 2.91 -35.06 -82.54
C GLN A 311 3.75 -34.19 -83.47
N LYS A 312 3.23 -33.05 -83.91
CA LYS A 312 4.01 -32.05 -84.67
C LYS A 312 5.21 -31.54 -83.87
N HIS A 313 5.05 -31.30 -82.56
CA HIS A 313 6.15 -30.87 -81.71
C HIS A 313 7.24 -31.96 -81.58
N ILE A 314 6.84 -33.22 -81.38
CA ILE A 314 7.77 -34.35 -81.22
C ILE A 314 8.56 -34.65 -82.49
N ARG A 315 7.95 -34.52 -83.68
CA ARG A 315 8.69 -34.67 -84.96
C ARG A 315 9.60 -33.49 -85.29
N GLY A 316 9.62 -32.44 -84.46
CA GLY A 316 10.42 -31.23 -84.66
C GLY A 316 9.84 -30.26 -85.69
N GLU A 317 8.56 -30.42 -86.07
CA GLU A 317 7.89 -29.53 -87.03
C GLU A 317 7.52 -28.17 -86.39
N ILE A 318 7.24 -28.15 -85.08
CA ILE A 318 6.98 -26.93 -84.29
C ILE A 318 7.86 -26.88 -83.03
N PRO A 319 8.36 -25.70 -82.61
CA PRO A 319 9.33 -25.58 -81.52
C PRO A 319 8.72 -25.64 -80.11
N ILE A 320 7.41 -25.39 -79.95
CA ILE A 320 6.65 -25.38 -78.69
C ILE A 320 5.20 -25.85 -79.01
N TYR A 321 4.57 -26.58 -78.09
CA TYR A 321 3.17 -27.01 -78.11
C TYR A 321 2.27 -25.97 -77.40
N GLU A 322 1.14 -25.56 -77.99
CA GLU A 322 0.16 -24.61 -77.41
C GLU A 322 -1.29 -24.93 -77.84
N ASN A 323 -2.28 -24.86 -76.92
CA ASN A 323 -3.69 -25.15 -77.20
C ASN A 323 -4.71 -24.67 -76.13
N GLU A 324 -5.88 -24.14 -76.52
CA GLU A 324 -7.05 -23.89 -75.64
C GLU A 324 -8.11 -24.98 -75.83
N HIS A 325 -8.53 -25.63 -74.74
CA HIS A 325 -9.55 -26.66 -74.78
C HIS A 325 -10.34 -26.71 -73.48
N ARG A 326 -11.55 -27.26 -73.57
CA ARG A 326 -12.40 -27.43 -72.39
C ARG A 326 -12.01 -28.69 -71.66
N LEU A 327 -11.89 -28.55 -70.35
CA LEU A 327 -11.64 -29.67 -69.45
C LEU A 327 -12.86 -29.88 -68.58
N ARG A 328 -13.30 -31.14 -68.52
CA ARG A 328 -14.45 -31.53 -67.72
C ARG A 328 -14.08 -31.57 -66.24
N CYS A 329 -14.75 -30.75 -65.45
CA CYS A 329 -14.65 -30.72 -64.01
C CYS A 329 -15.30 -31.93 -63.35
N LYS A 330 -14.96 -32.14 -62.09
CA LYS A 330 -15.49 -33.24 -61.27
C LYS A 330 -17.02 -33.22 -61.15
N ASP A 331 -17.60 -32.04 -61.08
CA ASP A 331 -19.05 -31.83 -61.00
C ASP A 331 -19.78 -32.01 -62.35
N GLY A 332 -19.04 -32.35 -63.41
CA GLY A 332 -19.57 -32.53 -64.76
C GLY A 332 -19.68 -31.24 -65.56
N SER A 333 -19.42 -30.08 -64.96
CA SER A 333 -19.31 -28.82 -65.69
C SER A 333 -18.03 -28.78 -66.54
N TYR A 334 -17.97 -27.89 -67.52
CA TYR A 334 -16.75 -27.64 -68.29
C TYR A 334 -16.14 -26.32 -67.85
N ARG A 335 -14.85 -26.34 -67.53
CA ARG A 335 -14.03 -25.14 -67.40
C ARG A 335 -13.13 -24.98 -68.61
N TRP A 336 -12.80 -23.73 -68.91
CA TRP A 336 -11.89 -23.38 -70.00
C TRP A 336 -10.44 -23.46 -69.53
N ASN A 337 -9.58 -24.11 -70.32
CA ASN A 337 -8.17 -24.30 -70.02
C ASN A 337 -7.27 -23.90 -71.20
N PHE A 338 -6.19 -23.18 -70.92
CA PHE A 338 -5.12 -22.85 -71.86
C PHE A 338 -3.84 -23.63 -71.55
N ALA A 339 -3.30 -24.42 -72.50
CA ALA A 339 -2.14 -25.32 -72.34
C ALA A 339 -0.91 -24.92 -73.19
N ARG A 340 0.31 -25.05 -72.66
CA ARG A 340 1.58 -24.76 -73.38
C ARG A 340 2.78 -25.61 -72.91
N GLY A 341 3.63 -26.17 -73.78
CA GLY A 341 4.81 -26.96 -73.34
C GLY A 341 5.92 -27.22 -74.38
N LYS A 342 7.07 -27.78 -73.94
CA LYS A 342 8.23 -28.16 -74.77
C LYS A 342 9.00 -29.40 -74.25
N VAL A 343 9.60 -30.20 -75.16
CA VAL A 343 10.59 -31.25 -74.82
C VAL A 343 11.95 -30.63 -74.44
N VAL A 344 12.44 -30.95 -73.24
CA VAL A 344 13.70 -30.42 -72.67
C VAL A 344 14.84 -31.44 -72.63
N GLU A 345 14.56 -32.73 -72.78
CA GLU A 345 15.57 -33.80 -72.73
C GLU A 345 15.26 -34.90 -73.76
N TRP A 346 16.31 -35.39 -74.44
CA TRP A 346 16.24 -36.40 -75.52
C TRP A 346 17.25 -37.52 -75.24
N ASP A 347 16.96 -38.74 -75.69
CA ASP A 347 17.85 -39.89 -75.56
C ASP A 347 18.96 -39.93 -76.64
N GLN A 348 19.92 -40.84 -76.48
CA GLN A 348 21.05 -41.01 -77.42
C GLN A 348 20.63 -41.51 -78.82
N GLN A 349 19.37 -41.94 -79.01
CA GLN A 349 18.80 -42.40 -80.29
C GLN A 349 17.89 -41.35 -80.94
N GLY A 350 17.74 -40.17 -80.32
CA GLY A 350 16.95 -39.05 -80.83
C GLY A 350 15.44 -39.13 -80.52
N LYS A 351 15.03 -39.86 -79.48
CA LYS A 351 13.63 -39.89 -79.00
C LYS A 351 13.45 -39.03 -77.73
N PRO A 352 12.30 -38.38 -77.52
CA PRO A 352 12.09 -37.46 -76.38
C PRO A 352 11.98 -38.22 -75.04
N ILE A 353 12.67 -37.75 -74.00
CA ILE A 353 12.62 -38.31 -72.63
C ILE A 353 11.75 -37.43 -71.72
N ARG A 354 11.83 -36.10 -71.84
CA ARG A 354 11.22 -35.19 -70.86
C ARG A 354 10.53 -34.01 -71.54
N PHE A 355 9.22 -33.92 -71.38
CA PHE A 355 8.34 -32.89 -71.96
C PHE A 355 7.63 -32.15 -70.83
N ILE A 356 7.87 -30.85 -70.68
CA ILE A 356 7.27 -30.04 -69.62
C ILE A 356 6.34 -28.96 -70.20
N GLY A 357 5.32 -28.55 -69.45
CA GLY A 357 4.40 -27.49 -69.84
C GLY A 357 3.56 -26.92 -68.70
N ILE A 358 2.64 -26.01 -69.05
CA ILE A 358 1.77 -25.23 -68.16
C ILE A 358 0.29 -25.20 -68.61
N ASN A 359 -0.65 -24.85 -67.72
CA ASN A 359 -2.12 -24.80 -67.85
C ASN A 359 -2.78 -23.73 -66.94
N TYR A 360 -3.89 -23.04 -67.26
CA TYR A 360 -4.64 -22.19 -66.28
C TYR A 360 -6.12 -21.88 -66.60
N ASP A 361 -6.92 -21.55 -65.55
CA ASP A 361 -8.40 -21.31 -65.52
C ASP A 361 -8.79 -19.83 -65.71
N ILE A 362 -9.92 -19.58 -66.37
CA ILE A 362 -10.44 -18.25 -66.74
C ILE A 362 -11.91 -18.00 -66.30
N SER A 363 -12.35 -18.48 -65.11
CA SER A 363 -13.77 -18.47 -64.62
C SER A 363 -14.22 -17.34 -63.64
N ASP A 364 -13.51 -17.02 -62.54
CA ASP A 364 -13.94 -16.08 -61.46
C ASP A 364 -14.10 -14.62 -61.87
N ARG A 365 -13.51 -14.26 -63.00
CA ARG A 365 -13.72 -12.97 -63.67
C ARG A 365 -15.22 -12.69 -63.93
N GLN A 366 -16.09 -13.66 -63.68
CA GLN A 366 -17.52 -13.62 -63.92
C GLN A 366 -18.45 -13.41 -62.68
N GLU A 367 -18.03 -13.34 -61.38
CA GLU A 367 -18.97 -13.43 -60.19
C GLU A 367 -18.95 -12.34 -59.05
N ALA A 368 -17.88 -11.57 -58.78
CA ALA A 368 -17.65 -10.81 -57.51
C ALA A 368 -18.55 -9.58 -57.17
N GLU A 369 -19.53 -9.20 -57.97
CA GLU A 369 -20.18 -7.88 -57.87
C GLU A 369 -21.35 -7.76 -56.85
N ASN A 370 -21.65 -8.79 -56.02
CA ASN A 370 -22.97 -8.91 -55.34
C ASN A 370 -23.10 -8.68 -53.81
N LYS A 371 -22.04 -8.60 -52.97
CA LYS A 371 -22.15 -8.80 -51.48
C LYS A 371 -22.13 -7.55 -50.55
N LEU A 372 -21.85 -6.34 -51.00
CA LEU A 372 -21.55 -5.15 -50.15
C LEU A 372 -22.71 -4.60 -49.27
N ARG A 373 -23.89 -5.21 -49.22
CA ARG A 373 -25.15 -4.49 -48.92
C ARG A 373 -25.74 -4.64 -47.50
N GLU A 374 -25.16 -5.42 -46.59
CA GLU A 374 -25.87 -5.96 -45.41
C GLU A 374 -25.48 -5.37 -44.02
N SER A 375 -24.36 -4.65 -43.87
CA SER A 375 -23.73 -4.31 -42.56
C SER A 375 -24.26 -3.05 -41.84
N GLU A 376 -25.04 -2.18 -42.47
CA GLU A 376 -25.32 -0.83 -41.93
C GLU A 376 -26.43 -0.74 -40.85
N GLY A 377 -27.15 -1.82 -40.53
CA GLY A 377 -28.42 -1.77 -39.76
C GLY A 377 -28.35 -1.75 -38.22
N ILE A 378 -27.26 -2.19 -37.58
CA ILE A 378 -27.25 -2.52 -36.13
C ILE A 378 -26.95 -1.32 -35.21
N TRP A 379 -26.23 -0.29 -35.67
CA TRP A 379 -25.70 0.79 -34.82
C TRP A 379 -26.77 1.80 -34.33
N ARG A 380 -27.87 1.99 -35.06
CA ARG A 380 -28.86 3.05 -34.78
C ARG A 380 -29.70 2.86 -33.52
N THR A 381 -29.88 1.63 -33.01
CA THR A 381 -30.87 1.34 -31.95
C THR A 381 -30.41 1.70 -30.52
N LEU A 382 -29.10 1.80 -30.25
CA LEU A 382 -28.58 2.01 -28.88
C LEU A 382 -28.61 3.47 -28.40
N CYS A 383 -28.58 4.45 -29.29
CA CYS A 383 -28.51 5.87 -28.89
C CYS A 383 -29.85 6.47 -28.41
N ASP A 384 -30.99 5.83 -28.69
CA ASP A 384 -32.31 6.45 -28.52
C ASP A 384 -32.94 6.31 -27.11
N VAL A 385 -32.34 5.54 -26.18
CA VAL A 385 -32.97 5.16 -24.89
C VAL A 385 -32.39 5.84 -23.62
N THR A 386 -31.40 6.73 -23.73
CA THR A 386 -30.71 7.35 -22.56
C THR A 386 -31.43 8.62 -22.05
N PRO A 387 -31.67 8.80 -20.73
CA PRO A 387 -32.44 9.94 -20.18
C PRO A 387 -31.71 11.29 -20.11
N ALA A 388 -30.37 11.29 -20.12
CA ALA A 388 -29.58 12.53 -20.11
C ALA A 388 -29.43 13.11 -21.52
N ALA A 389 -29.40 14.43 -21.65
CA ALA A 389 -29.18 15.09 -22.93
C ALA A 389 -27.74 14.86 -23.40
N ILE A 390 -27.57 14.17 -24.54
CA ILE A 390 -26.27 13.88 -25.15
C ILE A 390 -26.28 14.26 -26.63
N ALA A 391 -25.28 15.02 -27.05
CA ALA A 391 -25.01 15.30 -28.46
C ALA A 391 -23.52 15.18 -28.80
N MET A 392 -23.26 14.70 -30.02
CA MET A 392 -21.93 14.54 -30.60
C MET A 392 -21.81 15.39 -31.87
N PHE A 393 -20.69 16.09 -31.99
CA PHE A 393 -20.45 17.12 -32.99
C PHE A 393 -19.18 16.85 -33.78
N ASP A 394 -19.04 17.41 -34.98
CA ASP A 394 -17.74 17.46 -35.67
C ASP A 394 -16.83 18.60 -35.15
N THR A 395 -15.61 18.72 -35.68
CA THR A 395 -14.65 19.78 -35.32
C THR A 395 -15.12 21.20 -35.62
N GLN A 396 -16.18 21.35 -36.42
CA GLN A 396 -16.82 22.63 -36.76
C GLN A 396 -18.10 22.83 -35.94
N MET A 397 -18.27 22.04 -34.87
CA MET A 397 -19.44 22.01 -33.99
C MET A 397 -20.73 21.66 -34.72
N ARG A 398 -20.69 20.92 -35.83
CA ARG A 398 -21.92 20.43 -36.50
C ARG A 398 -22.41 19.15 -35.88
N TYR A 399 -23.70 19.06 -35.60
CA TYR A 399 -24.28 17.85 -35.00
C TYR A 399 -24.06 16.64 -35.91
N LEU A 400 -23.45 15.58 -35.40
CA LEU A 400 -23.37 14.28 -36.07
C LEU A 400 -24.44 13.33 -35.53
N VAL A 401 -24.68 13.42 -34.23
CA VAL A 401 -25.64 12.59 -33.50
C VAL A 401 -26.21 13.42 -32.35
N ALA A 402 -27.50 13.29 -32.08
CA ALA A 402 -28.13 13.81 -30.86
C ALA A 402 -29.19 12.80 -30.42
N ASN A 403 -29.24 12.51 -29.12
CA ASN A 403 -30.24 11.59 -28.58
C ASN A 403 -31.55 12.31 -28.27
N ARG A 404 -32.61 11.54 -28.01
CA ARG A 404 -33.96 12.08 -27.76
C ARG A 404 -34.01 13.11 -26.63
N ALA A 405 -33.28 12.88 -25.52
CA ALA A 405 -33.26 13.82 -24.38
C ALA A 405 -32.64 15.18 -24.73
N TRP A 406 -31.64 15.21 -25.61
CA TRP A 406 -31.05 16.46 -26.12
C TRP A 406 -32.07 17.30 -26.89
N TYR A 407 -32.89 16.65 -27.73
CA TYR A 407 -33.94 17.35 -28.45
C TYR A 407 -34.96 18.00 -27.51
N GLN A 408 -35.34 17.31 -26.43
CA GLN A 408 -36.36 17.79 -25.49
C GLN A 408 -35.84 18.94 -24.61
N GLN A 409 -34.65 18.79 -24.02
CA GLN A 409 -34.09 19.76 -23.08
C GLN A 409 -33.75 21.10 -23.74
N TYR A 410 -33.36 21.07 -25.03
CA TYR A 410 -33.01 22.27 -25.79
C TYR A 410 -34.13 22.74 -26.73
N GLY A 411 -35.34 22.16 -26.64
CA GLY A 411 -36.51 22.59 -27.43
C GLY A 411 -36.39 22.38 -28.95
N LEU A 412 -35.61 21.38 -29.38
CA LEU A 412 -35.27 21.12 -30.78
C LEU A 412 -36.14 20.02 -31.43
N GLU A 413 -37.15 19.49 -30.74
CA GLU A 413 -37.87 18.25 -31.11
C GLU A 413 -38.46 18.25 -32.53
N ASN A 414 -38.74 19.43 -33.09
CA ASN A 414 -39.29 19.61 -34.43
C ASN A 414 -38.28 20.19 -35.43
N GLN A 415 -36.97 20.14 -35.14
CA GLN A 415 -35.91 20.69 -35.98
C GLN A 415 -34.93 19.61 -36.45
N GLU A 416 -34.59 19.61 -37.74
CA GLU A 416 -33.52 18.75 -38.27
C GLU A 416 -32.16 19.43 -38.04
N ILE A 417 -31.42 18.91 -37.07
CA ILE A 417 -30.17 19.52 -36.57
C ILE A 417 -28.90 18.82 -37.04
N ILE A 418 -28.96 17.53 -37.44
CA ILE A 418 -27.80 16.76 -37.90
C ILE A 418 -27.21 17.42 -39.15
N GLY A 419 -25.90 17.65 -39.15
CA GLY A 419 -25.14 18.35 -40.18
C GLY A 419 -25.13 19.87 -40.06
N ARG A 420 -25.89 20.47 -39.12
CA ARG A 420 -25.92 21.92 -38.89
C ARG A 420 -25.06 22.29 -37.70
N SER A 421 -24.44 23.48 -37.73
CA SER A 421 -23.56 23.93 -36.64
C SER A 421 -24.37 24.27 -35.40
N HIS A 422 -23.89 23.87 -34.23
CA HIS A 422 -24.45 24.21 -32.92
C HIS A 422 -24.61 25.74 -32.77
N TYR A 423 -23.66 26.50 -33.33
CA TYR A 423 -23.69 27.96 -33.33
C TYR A 423 -24.67 28.58 -34.33
N GLU A 424 -25.16 27.82 -35.32
CA GLU A 424 -26.25 28.28 -36.19
C GLU A 424 -27.61 28.05 -35.53
N ILE A 425 -27.72 26.99 -34.74
CA ILE A 425 -28.95 26.63 -34.03
C ILE A 425 -29.13 27.50 -32.78
N PHE A 426 -28.02 27.83 -32.09
CA PHE A 426 -27.96 28.78 -30.99
C PHE A 426 -27.04 29.96 -31.33
N PRO A 427 -27.48 30.89 -32.20
CA PRO A 427 -26.66 32.01 -32.69
C PRO A 427 -26.22 32.97 -31.57
N ASP A 428 -27.07 33.13 -30.56
CA ASP A 428 -26.84 34.04 -29.44
C ASP A 428 -26.06 33.39 -28.29
N ILE A 429 -25.45 32.21 -28.50
CA ILE A 429 -24.70 31.53 -27.44
C ILE A 429 -23.54 32.40 -26.91
N PRO A 430 -23.41 32.56 -25.58
CA PRO A 430 -22.39 33.41 -24.98
C PRO A 430 -20.95 33.03 -25.40
N GLN A 431 -20.08 34.05 -25.49
CA GLN A 431 -18.69 33.85 -25.95
C GLN A 431 -17.91 32.87 -25.07
N HIS A 432 -18.16 32.85 -23.76
CA HIS A 432 -17.47 31.94 -22.85
C HIS A 432 -17.69 30.45 -23.20
N TRP A 433 -18.89 30.09 -23.69
CA TRP A 433 -19.17 28.72 -24.14
C TRP A 433 -18.42 28.38 -25.42
N LYS A 434 -18.30 29.32 -26.36
CA LYS A 434 -17.48 29.14 -27.56
C LYS A 434 -16.01 28.92 -27.19
N ASP A 435 -15.53 29.63 -26.18
CA ASP A 435 -14.17 29.48 -25.68
C ASP A 435 -13.96 28.12 -24.98
N ILE A 436 -14.93 27.66 -24.18
CA ILE A 436 -14.94 26.31 -23.59
C ILE A 436 -14.93 25.24 -24.69
N HIS A 437 -15.82 25.32 -25.67
CA HIS A 437 -15.85 24.39 -26.80
C HIS A 437 -14.52 24.37 -27.56
N SER A 438 -13.92 25.54 -27.81
CA SER A 438 -12.63 25.65 -28.48
C SER A 438 -11.51 25.00 -27.68
N ARG A 439 -11.46 25.19 -26.35
CA ARG A 439 -10.48 24.49 -25.49
C ARG A 439 -10.73 22.99 -25.49
N CYS A 440 -12.00 22.57 -25.48
CA CYS A 440 -12.32 21.15 -25.53
C CYS A 440 -11.89 20.52 -26.88
N LEU A 441 -12.04 21.24 -27.98
CA LEU A 441 -11.58 20.82 -29.31
C LEU A 441 -10.05 20.75 -29.43
N THR A 442 -9.31 21.31 -28.47
CA THR A 442 -7.86 21.10 -28.33
C THR A 442 -7.47 19.90 -27.46
N GLY A 443 -8.45 19.18 -26.90
CA GLY A 443 -8.21 17.96 -26.12
C GLY A 443 -8.66 18.02 -24.65
N VAL A 444 -9.08 19.17 -24.15
CA VAL A 444 -9.40 19.37 -22.72
C VAL A 444 -10.84 18.95 -22.41
N THR A 445 -11.12 18.50 -21.19
CA THR A 445 -12.49 18.26 -20.71
C THR A 445 -12.83 19.32 -19.68
N GLU A 446 -13.95 20.00 -19.87
CA GLU A 446 -14.44 21.07 -18.99
C GLU A 446 -15.78 20.66 -18.41
N LYS A 447 -15.99 20.94 -17.12
CA LYS A 447 -17.21 20.58 -16.40
C LYS A 447 -17.54 21.57 -15.29
N SER A 448 -18.81 21.66 -14.93
CA SER A 448 -19.28 22.38 -13.74
C SER A 448 -20.32 21.54 -13.01
N GLU A 449 -20.14 21.40 -11.70
CA GLU A 449 -21.03 20.62 -10.84
C GLU A 449 -22.27 21.39 -10.39
N ALA A 450 -22.22 22.73 -10.41
CA ALA A 450 -23.35 23.60 -10.13
C ALA A 450 -23.15 24.98 -10.77
N ASP A 451 -23.83 25.22 -11.89
CA ASP A 451 -23.78 26.47 -12.63
C ASP A 451 -25.18 27.07 -12.76
N LEU A 452 -25.30 28.39 -12.71
CA LEU A 452 -26.60 29.06 -12.76
C LEU A 452 -26.96 29.35 -14.23
N TRP A 453 -27.82 28.52 -14.79
CA TRP A 453 -28.30 28.63 -16.16
C TRP A 453 -29.62 29.38 -16.22
N MET A 454 -29.67 30.43 -17.03
CA MET A 454 -30.90 31.21 -17.25
C MET A 454 -31.76 30.52 -18.31
N ARG A 455 -33.03 30.25 -17.97
CA ARG A 455 -34.05 29.78 -18.90
C ARG A 455 -34.52 30.91 -19.80
N ASP A 456 -34.95 30.58 -21.01
CA ASP A 456 -35.43 31.54 -22.02
C ASP A 456 -36.74 32.26 -21.61
N ASP A 457 -37.49 31.72 -20.64
CA ASP A 457 -38.67 32.36 -20.04
C ASP A 457 -38.32 33.44 -18.99
N GLY A 458 -37.02 33.67 -18.74
CA GLY A 458 -36.50 34.61 -17.75
C GLY A 458 -36.25 34.00 -16.36
N GLY A 459 -36.54 32.71 -16.15
CA GLY A 459 -36.20 31.98 -14.93
C GLY A 459 -34.73 31.58 -14.84
N SER A 460 -34.28 31.08 -13.70
CA SER A 460 -32.94 30.50 -13.54
C SER A 460 -32.98 29.11 -12.91
N ASP A 461 -32.17 28.22 -13.46
CA ASP A 461 -31.95 26.86 -13.02
C ASP A 461 -30.50 26.64 -12.61
N TRP A 462 -30.28 25.77 -11.64
CA TRP A 462 -28.94 25.23 -11.40
C TRP A 462 -28.75 24.01 -12.30
N VAL A 463 -27.63 23.92 -13.02
CA VAL A 463 -27.31 22.80 -13.93
C VAL A 463 -25.91 22.25 -13.68
N CYS A 464 -25.75 20.96 -13.95
CA CYS A 464 -24.47 20.25 -14.00
C CYS A 464 -24.19 19.87 -15.46
N TRP A 465 -22.96 20.09 -15.93
CA TRP A 465 -22.61 19.84 -17.33
C TRP A 465 -21.15 19.40 -17.52
N GLU A 466 -20.89 18.62 -18.57
CA GLU A 466 -19.55 18.18 -19.00
C GLU A 466 -19.43 18.21 -20.53
N ILE A 467 -18.28 18.70 -21.03
CA ILE A 467 -17.96 18.76 -22.46
C ILE A 467 -16.58 18.15 -22.71
N ARG A 468 -16.48 17.23 -23.67
CA ARG A 468 -15.23 16.52 -23.98
C ARG A 468 -15.06 16.21 -25.47
N PRO A 469 -13.83 16.07 -25.99
CA PRO A 469 -13.59 15.66 -27.38
C PRO A 469 -13.75 14.15 -27.63
N TRP A 470 -14.19 13.77 -28.83
CA TRP A 470 -14.13 12.39 -29.35
C TRP A 470 -13.20 12.29 -30.55
N ILE A 471 -12.72 11.08 -30.84
CA ILE A 471 -11.62 10.82 -31.76
C ILE A 471 -12.08 9.93 -32.92
N ASP A 472 -11.72 10.29 -34.16
CA ASP A 472 -12.04 9.51 -35.36
C ASP A 472 -11.12 8.27 -35.54
N GLY A 473 -11.40 7.42 -36.55
CA GLY A 473 -10.61 6.21 -36.82
C GLY A 473 -9.13 6.45 -37.17
N ASN A 474 -8.72 7.72 -37.36
CA ASN A 474 -7.35 8.14 -37.62
C ASN A 474 -6.70 8.83 -36.40
N GLY A 475 -7.37 8.85 -35.25
CA GLY A 475 -6.79 9.36 -34.01
C GLY A 475 -6.86 10.89 -33.85
N ASN A 476 -7.47 11.59 -34.80
CA ASN A 476 -7.66 13.03 -34.70
C ASN A 476 -8.96 13.32 -33.94
N ILE A 477 -9.00 14.43 -33.20
CA ILE A 477 -10.25 14.89 -32.59
C ILE A 477 -11.25 15.10 -33.72
N GLY A 478 -12.27 14.23 -33.76
CA GLY A 478 -13.35 14.26 -34.74
C GLY A 478 -14.37 15.33 -34.41
N GLY A 479 -14.46 15.73 -33.13
CA GLY A 479 -15.23 16.85 -32.61
C GLY A 479 -15.54 16.69 -31.12
N LEU A 480 -16.70 17.16 -30.64
CA LEU A 480 -17.07 17.15 -29.21
C LEU A 480 -18.27 16.26 -28.88
N LEU A 481 -18.32 15.80 -27.63
CA LEU A 481 -19.44 15.14 -26.98
C LEU A 481 -19.84 16.00 -25.76
N MET A 482 -21.12 16.31 -25.64
CA MET A 482 -21.66 17.17 -24.57
C MET A 482 -22.72 16.42 -23.76
N TYR A 483 -22.74 16.69 -22.45
CA TYR A 483 -23.68 16.14 -21.46
C TYR A 483 -24.19 17.26 -20.53
N THR A 484 -25.50 17.29 -20.25
CA THR A 484 -26.11 18.26 -19.31
C THR A 484 -27.27 17.69 -18.48
N GLU A 485 -27.45 18.19 -17.25
CA GLU A 485 -28.47 17.80 -16.26
C GLU A 485 -28.91 18.99 -15.37
N VAL A 486 -30.18 19.07 -14.91
CA VAL A 486 -30.74 20.18 -14.11
C VAL A 486 -30.90 19.80 -12.62
N ILE A 487 -30.51 20.66 -11.67
CA ILE A 487 -30.41 20.40 -10.20
C ILE A 487 -31.07 21.48 -9.28
N THR A 488 -31.91 22.38 -9.81
CA THR A 488 -32.44 23.60 -9.14
C THR A 488 -33.19 23.39 -7.81
N GLU A 489 -34.06 22.39 -7.71
CA GLU A 489 -34.89 22.19 -6.50
C GLU A 489 -34.05 21.82 -5.26
N ARG A 490 -32.93 21.13 -5.45
CA ARG A 490 -32.06 20.70 -4.35
C ARG A 490 -31.30 21.87 -3.71
N LYS A 491 -30.93 22.89 -4.50
CA LYS A 491 -30.19 24.07 -4.02
C LYS A 491 -31.07 25.12 -3.31
N ALA A 492 -32.36 25.21 -3.64
CA ALA A 492 -33.27 26.21 -3.05
C ALA A 492 -33.68 25.90 -1.60
N TYR A 493 -33.81 24.62 -1.22
CA TYR A 493 -34.19 24.23 0.15
C TYR A 493 -33.05 24.37 1.19
N GLU A 494 -31.79 24.23 0.78
CA GLU A 494 -30.64 24.35 1.69
C GLU A 494 -30.35 25.80 2.10
N ILE A 495 -30.71 26.79 1.28
CA ILE A 495 -30.37 28.20 1.52
C ILE A 495 -31.41 28.91 2.42
N THR A 496 -32.71 28.58 2.35
CA THR A 496 -33.74 29.27 3.17
C THR A 496 -33.82 28.80 4.64
N LEU A 497 -33.51 27.53 4.92
CA LEU A 497 -33.55 26.97 6.28
C LEU A 497 -32.34 27.37 7.14
N ALA A 498 -31.19 27.63 6.52
CA ALA A 498 -29.97 28.07 7.21
C ALA A 498 -30.03 29.55 7.65
N GLU A 499 -30.79 30.40 6.94
CA GLU A 499 -30.83 31.85 7.18
C GLU A 499 -31.87 32.26 8.26
N LEU A 500 -33.04 31.61 8.34
CA LEU A 500 -34.12 32.01 9.26
C LEU A 500 -33.99 31.42 10.69
N SER A 501 -33.52 30.17 10.83
CA SER A 501 -33.29 29.53 12.15
C SER A 501 -32.11 30.14 12.90
N LYS A 502 -31.14 30.71 12.16
CA LYS A 502 -29.91 31.29 12.73
C LYS A 502 -30.10 32.74 13.19
N GLN A 503 -31.15 33.43 12.76
CA GLN A 503 -31.46 34.80 13.19
C GLN A 503 -32.46 34.87 14.38
N LEU A 504 -33.45 33.98 14.48
CA LEU A 504 -34.48 34.05 15.54
C LEU A 504 -34.04 33.50 16.90
N LYS A 505 -33.40 32.33 16.93
CA LYS A 505 -32.90 31.73 18.19
C LYS A 505 -31.79 32.61 18.81
N LYS A 506 -30.99 33.20 17.93
CA LYS A 506 -29.84 34.05 18.25
C LYS A 506 -30.20 35.46 18.74
N ALA A 507 -31.44 35.93 18.54
CA ALA A 507 -31.93 37.22 19.08
C ALA A 507 -32.63 37.07 20.45
N GLN A 508 -33.14 35.89 20.80
CA GLN A 508 -33.90 35.63 22.04
C GLN A 508 -33.02 35.17 23.21
N GLU A 509 -32.03 34.32 22.92
CA GLU A 509 -31.06 33.89 23.92
C GLU A 509 -30.14 35.06 24.36
N VAL A 510 -29.87 36.03 23.48
CA VAL A 510 -28.93 37.15 23.73
C VAL A 510 -29.43 38.17 24.77
N ALA A 511 -30.70 38.15 25.19
CA ALA A 511 -31.27 39.17 26.08
C ALA A 511 -31.75 38.66 27.46
N HIS A 512 -31.51 37.38 27.82
CA HIS A 512 -31.90 36.75 29.12
C HIS A 512 -33.33 37.03 29.56
N LEU A 513 -34.25 36.71 28.65
CA LEU A 513 -35.67 37.03 28.75
C LEU A 513 -36.48 35.73 28.69
N GLY A 514 -36.92 35.24 29.85
CA GLY A 514 -37.84 34.13 29.89
C GLY A 514 -39.24 34.62 29.54
N TYR A 515 -39.86 34.05 28.51
CA TYR A 515 -41.23 34.41 28.20
C TYR A 515 -42.18 33.34 28.73
N TRP A 516 -43.27 33.78 29.30
CA TRP A 516 -44.32 32.88 29.70
C TRP A 516 -45.62 33.36 29.11
N SER A 517 -46.53 32.43 28.94
CA SER A 517 -47.87 32.72 28.49
C SER A 517 -48.86 32.02 29.41
N PHE A 518 -49.96 32.68 29.65
CA PHE A 518 -51.05 32.17 30.45
C PHE A 518 -52.34 32.34 29.66
N ASP A 519 -52.95 31.22 29.31
CA ASP A 519 -54.23 31.20 28.60
C ASP A 519 -55.38 31.25 29.62
N ILE A 520 -56.14 32.35 29.62
CA ILE A 520 -57.14 32.66 30.66
C ILE A 520 -58.35 31.72 30.54
N THR A 521 -58.63 31.27 29.32
CA THR A 521 -59.79 30.43 29.00
C THR A 521 -59.59 28.98 29.43
N THR A 522 -58.41 28.41 29.18
CA THR A 522 -58.08 27.04 29.54
C THR A 522 -57.35 26.92 30.88
N GLN A 523 -57.00 28.06 31.49
CA GLN A 523 -56.17 28.21 32.69
C GLN A 523 -54.82 27.49 32.60
N LYS A 524 -54.36 27.24 31.38
CA LYS A 524 -53.08 26.57 31.17
C LYS A 524 -51.97 27.64 31.19
N ILE A 525 -51.06 27.49 32.13
CA ILE A 525 -49.80 28.22 32.13
C ILE A 525 -48.85 27.47 31.19
N THR A 526 -48.27 28.20 30.24
CA THR A 526 -47.24 27.67 29.35
C THR A 526 -46.04 28.58 29.50
N TRP A 527 -45.07 28.13 30.27
CA TRP A 527 -43.80 28.83 30.40
C TRP A 527 -42.91 28.37 29.27
N SER A 528 -42.24 29.32 28.62
CA SER A 528 -41.06 28.94 27.87
C SER A 528 -40.10 28.27 28.83
N GLU A 529 -39.21 27.45 28.30
CA GLU A 529 -38.22 26.75 29.11
C GLU A 529 -37.48 27.70 30.08
N GLU A 530 -37.30 28.95 29.68
CA GLU A 530 -36.57 29.94 30.45
C GLU A 530 -37.32 30.51 31.68
N VAL A 531 -38.65 30.41 31.74
CA VAL A 531 -39.40 30.88 32.93
C VAL A 531 -39.53 29.80 34.00
N PHE A 532 -39.64 28.51 33.61
CA PHE A 532 -39.42 27.39 34.55
C PHE A 532 -38.11 27.52 35.29
N ASN A 533 -37.08 27.96 34.55
CA ASN A 533 -35.75 28.15 35.05
C ASN A 533 -35.64 29.27 36.09
N ILE A 534 -36.18 30.46 35.83
CA ILE A 534 -35.98 31.61 36.75
C ILE A 534 -36.63 31.34 38.12
N PHE A 535 -37.74 30.61 38.15
CA PHE A 535 -38.46 30.27 39.39
C PHE A 535 -38.06 28.93 40.02
N GLY A 536 -37.23 28.12 39.35
CA GLY A 536 -36.65 26.89 39.88
C GLY A 536 -37.60 25.69 39.94
N LEU A 537 -38.45 25.51 38.93
CA LEU A 537 -39.47 24.45 38.85
C LEU A 537 -39.23 23.50 37.66
N ASP A 538 -39.65 22.23 37.80
CA ASP A 538 -39.42 21.18 36.81
C ASP A 538 -40.49 21.19 35.69
N PRO A 539 -40.09 21.29 34.41
CA PRO A 539 -41.01 21.25 33.27
C PRO A 539 -41.76 19.92 33.12
N ASP A 540 -41.16 18.79 33.52
CA ASP A 540 -41.79 17.47 33.43
C ASP A 540 -42.74 17.20 34.60
N GLN A 541 -42.58 17.95 35.71
CA GLN A 541 -43.64 18.05 36.73
C GLN A 541 -44.86 18.81 36.23
N GLY A 542 -44.73 19.46 35.06
CA GLY A 542 -45.77 20.24 34.44
C GLY A 542 -45.85 21.63 35.03
N GLU A 543 -46.62 22.46 34.33
CA GLU A 543 -46.66 23.89 34.59
C GLU A 543 -47.39 24.19 35.92
N PRO A 544 -46.83 25.00 36.83
CA PRO A 544 -47.45 25.28 38.12
C PRO A 544 -48.76 26.04 37.93
N ASN A 545 -49.72 25.85 38.83
CA ASN A 545 -50.94 26.66 38.82
C ASN A 545 -50.71 28.04 39.47
N PHE A 546 -51.66 28.95 39.34
CA PHE A 546 -51.51 30.33 39.80
C PHE A 546 -51.27 30.47 41.32
N GLU A 547 -51.94 29.66 42.15
CA GLU A 547 -51.70 29.68 43.60
C GLU A 547 -50.30 29.16 43.95
N GLN A 548 -49.87 28.09 43.28
CA GLN A 548 -48.51 27.56 43.41
C GLN A 548 -47.48 28.59 42.97
N ASN A 549 -47.71 29.35 41.90
CA ASN A 549 -46.82 30.41 41.44
C ASN A 549 -46.77 31.61 42.41
N LEU A 550 -47.91 32.05 42.95
CA LEU A 550 -47.96 33.14 43.92
C LEU A 550 -47.17 32.84 45.20
N GLN A 551 -47.15 31.56 45.63
CA GLN A 551 -46.35 31.13 46.77
C GLN A 551 -44.84 31.23 46.51
N LEU A 552 -44.43 31.38 45.25
CA LEU A 552 -43.04 31.57 44.85
C LEU A 552 -42.60 33.03 44.91
N TYR A 553 -43.47 34.00 45.20
CA TYR A 553 -43.04 35.38 45.45
C TYR A 553 -42.70 35.60 46.93
N HIS A 554 -41.78 36.50 47.25
CA HIS A 554 -41.42 36.80 48.65
C HIS A 554 -42.63 37.37 49.41
N PRO A 555 -42.92 36.96 50.66
CA PRO A 555 -44.13 37.34 51.39
C PRO A 555 -44.39 38.84 51.44
N GLU A 556 -43.35 39.65 51.54
CA GLU A 556 -43.42 41.12 51.54
C GLU A 556 -43.73 41.72 50.16
N ASP A 557 -43.50 40.98 49.09
CA ASP A 557 -43.65 41.40 47.70
C ASP A 557 -44.92 40.77 47.04
N ARG A 558 -45.63 39.88 47.75
CA ARG A 558 -46.84 39.19 47.26
C ARG A 558 -48.04 40.10 47.07
N ASP A 559 -48.33 41.00 48.02
CA ASP A 559 -49.44 41.97 47.88
C ASP A 559 -49.19 42.94 46.72
N PHE A 560 -47.92 43.33 46.55
CA PHE A 560 -47.46 44.12 45.42
C PHE A 560 -47.64 43.37 44.09
N PHE A 561 -47.23 42.11 44.01
CA PHE A 561 -47.45 41.26 42.84
C PHE A 561 -48.93 41.05 42.51
N LEU A 562 -49.78 40.76 43.51
CA LEU A 562 -51.23 40.59 43.34
C LEU A 562 -51.92 41.85 42.84
N GLN A 563 -51.51 43.03 43.34
CA GLN A 563 -52.02 44.31 42.84
C GLN A 563 -51.68 44.51 41.35
N ARG A 564 -50.44 44.21 40.94
CA ARG A 564 -50.00 44.31 39.54
C ARG A 564 -50.76 43.34 38.63
N VAL A 565 -50.99 42.10 39.06
CA VAL A 565 -51.79 41.12 38.32
C VAL A 565 -53.29 41.50 38.28
N GLY A 566 -53.83 42.12 39.34
CA GLY A 566 -55.21 42.63 39.37
C GLY A 566 -55.45 43.81 38.41
N GLU A 567 -54.48 44.73 38.32
CA GLU A 567 -54.47 45.84 37.35
C GLU A 567 -54.32 45.30 35.91
N ALA A 568 -53.54 44.24 35.69
CA ALA A 568 -53.43 43.54 34.41
C ALA A 568 -54.77 42.90 33.96
N ASN A 569 -55.54 42.32 34.89
CA ASN A 569 -56.86 41.73 34.59
C ASN A 569 -57.95 42.77 34.26
N GLN A 570 -57.78 44.03 34.67
CA GLN A 570 -58.64 45.15 34.26
C GLN A 570 -58.22 45.73 32.90
N GLY A 571 -57.13 45.22 32.32
CA GLY A 571 -56.67 45.51 30.97
C GLY A 571 -55.45 46.42 30.85
N ILE A 572 -54.63 46.54 31.90
CA ILE A 572 -53.49 47.48 31.95
C ILE A 572 -52.14 46.73 31.97
N PRO A 573 -51.23 46.93 30.99
CA PRO A 573 -49.90 46.30 30.96
C PRO A 573 -49.00 46.68 32.16
N GLN A 574 -48.03 45.83 32.54
CA GLN A 574 -47.22 46.00 33.76
C GLN A 574 -45.72 45.76 33.55
N ASN A 575 -44.85 46.45 34.30
CA ASN A 575 -43.40 46.22 34.37
C ASN A 575 -42.88 46.52 35.79
N PHE A 576 -42.24 45.57 36.47
CA PHE A 576 -41.83 45.75 37.86
C PHE A 576 -40.73 44.78 38.34
N ASP A 577 -39.95 45.23 39.32
CA ASP A 577 -38.98 44.40 40.04
C ASP A 577 -39.64 43.77 41.28
N ALA A 578 -39.37 42.50 41.56
CA ALA A 578 -39.95 41.79 42.70
C ALA A 578 -39.03 40.66 43.16
N ARG A 579 -39.06 40.36 44.46
CA ARG A 579 -38.35 39.21 45.01
C ARG A 579 -39.21 37.96 44.92
N ILE A 580 -38.60 36.86 44.51
CA ILE A 580 -39.19 35.54 44.47
C ILE A 580 -38.50 34.64 45.48
N ILE A 581 -39.28 33.80 46.17
CA ILE A 581 -38.81 32.73 47.02
C ILE A 581 -39.01 31.43 46.28
N ARG A 582 -37.92 30.79 45.91
CA ARG A 582 -37.99 29.46 45.34
C ARG A 582 -38.48 28.45 46.40
N PRO A 583 -39.01 27.29 46.02
CA PRO A 583 -39.62 26.34 46.98
C PRO A 583 -38.67 25.91 48.12
N ASN A 584 -37.36 26.01 47.85
CA ASN A 584 -36.26 25.73 48.75
C ASN A 584 -35.97 26.85 49.79
N GLY A 585 -36.63 28.01 49.70
CA GLY A 585 -36.47 29.15 50.60
C GLY A 585 -35.54 30.27 50.11
N GLU A 586 -34.97 30.16 48.90
CA GLU A 586 -34.00 31.11 48.35
C GLU A 586 -34.67 32.35 47.76
N ILE A 587 -34.17 33.54 48.12
CA ILE A 587 -34.69 34.81 47.65
C ILE A 587 -33.91 35.25 46.40
N ARG A 588 -34.63 35.39 45.29
CA ARG A 588 -34.17 35.95 44.01
C ARG A 588 -34.90 37.25 43.73
N TYR A 589 -34.38 38.13 42.91
CA TYR A 589 -34.98 39.39 42.48
C TYR A 589 -35.19 39.29 40.99
N ILE A 590 -36.37 39.64 40.49
CA ILE A 590 -36.72 39.54 39.07
C ILE A 590 -37.37 40.84 38.60
N ASN A 591 -37.12 41.26 37.36
CA ASN A 591 -37.88 42.26 36.63
C ASN A 591 -38.88 41.56 35.70
N SER A 592 -40.18 41.74 35.95
CA SER A 592 -41.25 41.09 35.19
C SER A 592 -42.06 42.11 34.40
N ARG A 593 -42.32 41.84 33.12
CA ARG A 593 -43.09 42.69 32.21
C ARG A 593 -44.20 41.91 31.52
N ILE A 594 -45.42 42.42 31.53
CA ILE A 594 -46.63 41.70 31.16
C ILE A 594 -47.40 42.49 30.10
N GLU A 595 -47.76 41.81 29.01
CA GLU A 595 -48.54 42.30 27.87
C GLU A 595 -49.84 41.47 27.71
N LEU A 596 -50.90 42.08 27.16
CA LEU A 596 -52.27 41.57 27.24
C LEU A 596 -52.91 41.39 25.84
N GLU A 597 -53.58 40.26 25.61
CA GLU A 597 -54.23 39.94 24.33
C GLU A 597 -55.75 39.76 24.48
N PHE A 598 -56.54 40.49 23.68
CA PHE A 598 -58.01 40.57 23.76
C PHE A 598 -58.70 40.04 22.49
N ARG A 599 -59.87 39.39 22.64
CA ARG A 599 -60.81 39.05 21.55
C ARG A 599 -62.25 39.35 21.95
N ASP A 600 -63.01 39.94 21.02
CA ASP A 600 -64.42 40.37 21.20
C ASP A 600 -64.70 41.16 22.49
N GLY A 601 -63.76 42.06 22.82
CA GLY A 601 -63.85 42.95 23.98
C GLY A 601 -63.53 42.27 25.32
N GLN A 602 -63.11 41.00 25.32
CA GLN A 602 -62.72 40.25 26.51
C GLN A 602 -61.26 39.78 26.42
N LEU A 603 -60.57 39.78 27.56
CA LEU A 603 -59.17 39.38 27.68
C LEU A 603 -59.06 37.86 27.57
N VAL A 604 -58.25 37.35 26.64
CA VAL A 604 -58.17 35.91 26.33
C VAL A 604 -56.82 35.29 26.68
N ARG A 605 -55.73 36.06 26.66
CA ARG A 605 -54.39 35.56 26.98
C ARG A 605 -53.50 36.65 27.55
N MET A 606 -52.64 36.28 28.49
CA MET A 606 -51.55 37.14 28.97
C MET A 606 -50.24 36.51 28.56
N PHE A 607 -49.30 37.32 28.09
CA PHE A 607 -47.95 36.85 27.89
C PHE A 607 -46.98 37.88 28.44
N GLY A 608 -45.94 37.41 29.08
CA GLY A 608 -44.99 38.27 29.76
C GLY A 608 -43.59 37.75 29.59
N ILE A 609 -42.66 38.62 29.90
CA ILE A 609 -41.25 38.31 30.01
C ILE A 609 -40.82 38.51 31.46
N VAL A 610 -39.96 37.63 31.94
CA VAL A 610 -39.33 37.70 33.26
C VAL A 610 -37.83 37.67 33.05
N ILE A 611 -37.18 38.61 33.72
CA ILE A 611 -35.74 38.82 33.71
C ILE A 611 -35.29 38.65 35.16
N ASP A 612 -34.30 37.82 35.43
CA ASP A 612 -33.73 37.70 36.78
C ASP A 612 -32.69 38.82 37.02
N ILE A 613 -32.85 39.59 38.10
CA ILE A 613 -32.01 40.75 38.49
C ILE A 613 -31.36 40.56 39.88
N THR A 614 -31.35 39.33 40.42
CA THR A 614 -30.88 38.97 41.78
C THR A 614 -29.43 39.38 42.03
N ASP A 615 -28.56 39.00 41.11
CA ASP A 615 -27.11 39.03 41.32
C ASP A 615 -26.56 40.45 41.32
N ARG A 616 -27.23 41.36 40.59
CA ARG A 616 -26.80 42.75 40.41
C ARG A 616 -26.76 43.57 41.70
N GLN A 617 -27.48 43.18 42.75
CA GLN A 617 -27.79 44.15 43.78
C GLN A 617 -26.92 44.11 45.03
N THR A 618 -26.73 42.98 45.71
CA THR A 618 -26.52 43.14 47.15
C THR A 618 -25.21 42.64 47.72
N GLU A 619 -24.59 41.61 47.16
CA GLU A 619 -23.57 40.90 47.92
C GLU A 619 -22.40 40.36 47.09
N GLU A 620 -22.40 40.55 45.76
CA GLU A 620 -21.20 40.35 44.94
C GLU A 620 -20.13 41.40 45.24
N ALA A 621 -20.51 42.64 45.51
CA ALA A 621 -19.59 43.78 45.66
C ALA A 621 -18.58 43.64 46.82
N LEU A 622 -18.82 42.78 47.81
CA LEU A 622 -17.96 42.67 49.01
C LEU A 622 -17.37 41.27 49.23
N ARG A 623 -17.90 40.23 48.58
CA ARG A 623 -17.24 38.91 48.49
C ARG A 623 -16.36 38.78 47.25
N SER A 624 -16.64 39.51 46.17
CA SER A 624 -15.82 39.55 44.94
C SER A 624 -14.36 39.87 45.23
N LEU A 625 -14.06 40.81 46.14
CA LEU A 625 -12.67 41.20 46.44
C LEU A 625 -11.88 40.14 47.25
N LEU A 626 -12.58 39.37 48.09
CA LEU A 626 -11.98 38.36 48.99
C LEU A 626 -11.90 36.97 48.33
N THR A 627 -12.88 36.62 47.50
CA THR A 627 -12.89 35.38 46.73
C THR A 627 -11.99 35.50 45.49
N ARG A 628 -11.91 36.64 44.79
CA ARG A 628 -11.01 36.83 43.62
C ARG A 628 -9.55 36.52 43.96
N THR A 629 -9.07 36.89 45.15
CA THR A 629 -7.70 36.60 45.60
C THR A 629 -7.49 35.12 46.00
N GLN A 630 -8.50 34.46 46.58
CA GLN A 630 -8.43 33.05 47.02
C GLN A 630 -8.67 32.06 45.87
N LEU A 631 -9.52 32.40 44.91
CA LEU A 631 -9.80 31.59 43.72
C LEU A 631 -8.69 31.71 42.68
N LEU A 632 -8.06 32.89 42.52
CA LEU A 632 -6.84 33.00 41.70
C LEU A 632 -5.71 32.08 42.21
N SER A 633 -5.60 31.90 43.52
CA SER A 633 -4.67 30.96 44.16
C SER A 633 -5.08 29.49 43.95
N HIS A 634 -6.38 29.18 44.08
CA HIS A 634 -6.91 27.83 43.87
C HIS A 634 -6.82 27.39 42.40
N ILE A 635 -7.24 28.24 41.46
CA ILE A 635 -7.12 28.05 40.01
C ILE A 635 -5.64 27.94 39.61
N SER A 636 -4.77 28.83 40.13
CA SER A 636 -3.33 28.73 39.86
C SER A 636 -2.73 27.40 40.35
N THR A 637 -3.31 26.79 41.40
CA THR A 637 -2.89 25.49 41.94
C THR A 637 -3.45 24.32 41.12
N GLU A 638 -4.72 24.35 40.70
CA GLU A 638 -5.30 23.34 39.81
C GLU A 638 -4.65 23.35 38.41
N ILE A 639 -4.40 24.55 37.88
CA ILE A 639 -3.69 24.74 36.61
C ILE A 639 -2.24 24.23 36.69
N ARG A 640 -1.55 24.36 37.84
CA ARG A 640 -0.17 23.82 38.04
C ARG A 640 -0.11 22.31 38.30
N ASN A 641 -1.20 21.74 38.84
CA ASN A 641 -1.28 20.31 39.17
C ASN A 641 -1.80 19.47 38.01
N SER A 642 -2.42 20.09 37.00
CA SER A 642 -2.72 19.44 35.73
C SER A 642 -1.46 19.42 34.84
N LEU A 643 -1.31 18.36 34.06
CA LEU A 643 -0.23 18.21 33.08
C LEU A 643 -0.77 18.10 31.64
N ASP A 644 -2.08 18.28 31.46
CA ASP A 644 -2.76 18.24 30.17
C ASP A 644 -3.09 19.66 29.69
N LEU A 645 -2.55 20.04 28.52
CA LEU A 645 -2.62 21.40 27.98
C LEU A 645 -4.04 21.81 27.64
N ASP A 646 -4.84 20.91 27.07
CA ASP A 646 -6.24 21.20 26.76
C ASP A 646 -7.02 21.36 28.05
N THR A 647 -6.80 20.53 29.06
CA THR A 647 -7.41 20.74 30.38
C THR A 647 -6.95 22.08 30.99
N ILE A 648 -5.70 22.51 30.80
CA ILE A 648 -5.20 23.79 31.33
C ILE A 648 -5.77 24.99 30.56
N LEU A 649 -5.71 24.97 29.22
CA LEU A 649 -6.22 26.03 28.35
C LEU A 649 -7.72 26.08 28.38
N GLN A 650 -8.39 24.93 28.35
CA GLN A 650 -9.82 24.84 28.54
C GLN A 650 -10.17 25.34 29.92
N ASN A 651 -9.49 24.96 31.01
CA ASN A 651 -9.78 25.53 32.33
C ASN A 651 -9.46 27.04 32.42
N ALA A 652 -8.45 27.53 31.72
CA ALA A 652 -8.02 28.92 31.71
C ALA A 652 -8.89 29.83 30.83
N VAL A 653 -9.18 29.41 29.60
CA VAL A 653 -10.19 30.02 28.71
C VAL A 653 -11.54 29.93 29.37
N ASN A 654 -11.91 28.79 29.96
CA ASN A 654 -13.16 28.69 30.71
C ASN A 654 -13.15 29.68 31.88
N ALA A 655 -12.04 29.84 32.61
CA ALA A 655 -11.95 30.80 33.70
C ALA A 655 -11.97 32.27 33.22
N ILE A 656 -11.25 32.63 32.15
CA ILE A 656 -11.12 34.00 31.61
C ILE A 656 -12.37 34.42 30.84
N PHE A 657 -12.88 33.53 29.98
CA PHE A 657 -14.18 33.67 29.34
C PHE A 657 -15.28 33.83 30.40
N ALA A 658 -15.24 33.04 31.49
CA ALA A 658 -16.21 33.13 32.57
C ALA A 658 -16.08 34.43 33.39
N GLU A 659 -14.87 34.90 33.68
CA GLU A 659 -14.66 36.01 34.61
C GLU A 659 -14.73 37.41 33.95
N LEU A 660 -14.27 37.57 32.69
CA LEU A 660 -14.17 38.88 32.01
C LEU A 660 -15.29 39.16 30.99
N LYS A 661 -16.21 38.21 30.84
CA LYS A 661 -17.50 38.34 30.13
C LYS A 661 -17.39 38.84 28.69
N VAL A 662 -16.50 38.25 27.90
CA VAL A 662 -16.28 38.63 26.50
C VAL A 662 -17.15 37.80 25.55
N ASP A 663 -17.43 38.30 24.34
CA ASP A 663 -18.38 37.62 23.42
C ASP A 663 -17.80 36.31 22.87
N ILE A 664 -16.49 36.28 22.88
CA ILE A 664 -15.68 35.19 22.42
C ILE A 664 -14.34 35.43 23.07
N CYS A 665 -13.96 34.47 23.90
CA CYS A 665 -12.62 34.36 24.45
C CYS A 665 -12.04 33.16 23.76
N SER A 666 -11.28 33.47 22.74
CA SER A 666 -10.40 32.48 22.19
C SER A 666 -9.11 32.56 22.95
N PHE A 667 -8.59 31.40 23.31
CA PHE A 667 -7.16 31.27 23.25
C PHE A 667 -6.78 31.00 21.80
N GLY A 668 -6.15 31.99 21.21
CA GLY A 668 -5.48 31.84 19.95
C GLY A 668 -4.01 31.56 20.16
N TRP A 669 -3.47 30.63 19.40
CA TRP A 669 -2.04 30.44 19.25
C TRP A 669 -1.62 30.96 17.89
N TYR A 670 -0.64 31.84 17.90
CA TYR A 670 0.25 32.02 16.79
C TYR A 670 1.42 31.06 16.91
N ASN A 671 1.58 30.18 15.94
CA ASN A 671 2.74 29.30 15.87
C ASN A 671 3.89 30.03 15.15
N HIS A 672 4.96 30.36 15.88
CA HIS A 672 6.05 31.17 15.33
C HIS A 672 6.84 30.45 14.22
N HIS A 673 6.73 29.12 14.13
CA HIS A 673 7.48 28.26 13.21
C HIS A 673 6.86 28.10 11.81
N ASP A 674 5.57 28.39 11.63
CA ASP A 674 4.95 28.43 10.32
C ASP A 674 4.85 29.89 9.87
N ASP A 675 5.67 30.29 8.90
CA ASP A 675 5.71 31.62 8.24
C ASP A 675 4.40 32.00 7.51
N SER A 676 3.35 31.22 7.77
CA SER A 676 2.01 31.31 7.21
C SER A 676 1.22 32.52 7.70
N GLY A 677 1.67 33.18 8.77
CA GLY A 677 0.94 34.28 9.37
C GLY A 677 -0.41 33.83 9.96
N ILE A 678 -0.59 32.54 10.27
CA ILE A 678 -1.88 32.01 10.70
C ILE A 678 -2.01 32.03 12.22
N TRP A 679 -3.02 32.74 12.67
CA TRP A 679 -3.52 32.74 14.03
C TRP A 679 -4.60 31.67 14.18
N GLU A 680 -4.34 30.64 15.01
CA GLU A 680 -5.28 29.55 15.21
C GLU A 680 -5.91 29.64 16.59
N VAL A 681 -7.23 29.80 16.61
CA VAL A 681 -8.00 29.68 17.83
C VAL A 681 -8.26 28.20 18.10
N VAL A 682 -7.71 27.69 19.20
CA VAL A 682 -7.71 26.24 19.53
C VAL A 682 -8.74 25.88 20.58
N THR A 683 -8.88 26.78 21.55
CA THR A 683 -9.85 26.67 22.61
C THR A 683 -10.55 27.99 22.52
N GLU A 684 -11.70 27.94 21.88
CA GLU A 684 -12.65 29.00 22.11
C GLU A 684 -13.59 28.51 23.18
N GLN A 685 -13.85 29.41 24.10
CA GLN A 685 -15.16 29.46 24.64
C GLN A 685 -15.81 30.66 23.97
N LYS A 686 -16.87 30.39 23.22
CA LYS A 686 -17.60 31.42 22.49
C LYS A 686 -19.07 31.34 22.78
N LYS A 687 -19.76 32.39 22.40
CA LYS A 687 -21.21 32.39 22.41
C LYS A 687 -21.75 31.61 21.18
N PRO A 688 -22.76 30.73 21.35
CA PRO A 688 -23.35 29.97 20.26
C PRO A 688 -23.85 30.85 19.12
N GLY A 689 -23.55 30.46 17.88
CA GLY A 689 -23.93 31.19 16.69
C GLY A 689 -22.98 32.32 16.30
N PHE A 690 -22.17 32.91 17.21
CA PHE A 690 -20.98 33.63 16.76
C PHE A 690 -20.25 32.72 15.81
N THR A 691 -19.83 33.29 14.69
CA THR A 691 -18.97 32.56 13.79
C THR A 691 -17.81 32.06 14.64
N SER A 692 -17.56 30.75 14.62
CA SER A 692 -16.44 30.20 15.40
C SER A 692 -15.23 31.03 15.09
N TRP A 693 -14.60 31.51 16.13
CA TRP A 693 -13.23 31.93 15.99
C TRP A 693 -12.36 30.69 15.91
N LEU A 694 -12.80 29.53 16.47
CA LEU A 694 -12.20 28.23 16.26
C LEU A 694 -11.87 28.04 14.78
N GLY A 695 -10.58 27.87 14.56
CA GLY A 695 -10.02 27.81 13.24
C GLY A 695 -8.99 28.92 12.98
N PRO A 696 -8.43 28.89 11.77
CA PRO A 696 -7.28 29.72 11.41
C PRO A 696 -7.67 31.07 10.78
N TYR A 697 -6.93 32.13 11.14
CA TYR A 697 -7.02 33.50 10.60
C TYR A 697 -5.67 34.02 10.14
N GLN A 698 -5.64 34.93 9.17
CA GLN A 698 -4.39 35.51 8.66
C GLN A 698 -4.02 36.80 9.39
N LEU A 699 -2.91 36.80 10.14
CA LEU A 699 -2.40 37.92 10.94
C LEU A 699 -1.91 39.10 10.12
N ASN A 700 -1.45 38.85 8.89
CA ASN A 700 -1.01 39.91 7.99
C ASN A 700 -2.17 40.85 7.57
N ASP A 701 -3.41 40.40 7.75
CA ASP A 701 -4.60 41.22 7.54
C ASP A 701 -4.87 42.20 8.71
N PHE A 702 -4.18 42.04 9.86
CA PHE A 702 -4.28 42.86 11.09
C PHE A 702 -2.91 43.33 11.62
N PRO A 703 -2.17 44.17 10.87
CA PRO A 703 -0.78 44.50 11.17
C PRO A 703 -0.57 45.28 12.47
N ARG A 704 -1.55 46.07 12.93
CA ARG A 704 -1.45 46.84 14.20
C ARG A 704 -1.65 45.97 15.43
N LEU A 705 -2.60 45.05 15.34
CA LEU A 705 -2.81 43.99 16.33
C LEU A 705 -1.54 43.13 16.45
N PHE A 706 -1.01 42.70 15.31
CA PHE A 706 0.20 41.90 15.23
C PHE A 706 1.41 42.59 15.88
N GLU A 707 1.70 43.86 15.55
CA GLU A 707 2.82 44.60 16.14
C GLU A 707 2.73 44.67 17.67
N LYS A 708 1.52 44.75 18.21
CA LYS A 708 1.25 44.88 19.64
C LYS A 708 1.32 43.54 20.37
N ILE A 709 0.77 42.47 19.80
CA ILE A 709 0.89 41.10 20.32
C ILE A 709 2.37 40.67 20.40
N PHE A 710 3.19 40.97 19.37
CA PHE A 710 4.61 40.61 19.35
C PHE A 710 5.50 41.46 20.27
N ARG A 711 5.05 42.67 20.62
CA ARG A 711 5.70 43.52 21.62
C ARG A 711 5.24 43.22 23.05
N GLU A 712 4.43 42.17 23.23
CA GLU A 712 3.81 41.79 24.51
C GLU A 712 2.95 42.90 25.12
N GLU A 713 2.45 43.80 24.28
CA GLU A 713 1.58 44.89 24.69
C GLU A 713 0.14 44.50 24.43
N PHE A 714 -0.72 44.72 25.42
CA PHE A 714 -2.15 44.54 25.19
C PHE A 714 -2.59 45.48 24.06
N TYR A 715 -3.37 44.95 23.14
CA TYR A 715 -3.89 45.72 22.03
C TYR A 715 -5.37 45.92 22.23
N SER A 716 -5.80 47.17 22.23
CA SER A 716 -7.22 47.49 22.17
C SER A 716 -7.52 48.30 20.92
N LEU A 717 -8.61 47.94 20.25
CA LEU A 717 -9.08 48.63 19.07
C LEU A 717 -10.56 48.91 19.19
N ASP A 718 -10.92 50.17 19.04
CA ASP A 718 -12.30 50.58 18.80
C ASP A 718 -12.51 50.77 17.31
N ILE A 719 -13.19 49.80 16.72
CA ILE A 719 -13.44 49.67 15.29
C ILE A 719 -14.34 50.81 14.77
N ARG A 720 -15.06 51.52 15.65
CA ARG A 720 -15.97 52.60 15.25
C ARG A 720 -15.26 53.95 15.11
N THR A 721 -14.19 54.14 15.87
CA THR A 721 -13.31 55.32 15.80
C THR A 721 -12.03 55.04 15.03
N SER A 722 -11.82 53.79 14.60
CA SER A 722 -10.66 53.38 13.83
C SER A 722 -10.70 53.98 12.43
N GLU A 723 -9.57 54.54 12.00
CA GLU A 723 -9.40 55.07 10.64
C GLU A 723 -9.09 53.96 9.61
N ASP A 724 -8.86 52.72 10.05
CA ASP A 724 -8.47 51.59 9.18
C ASP A 724 -9.67 50.72 8.78
N GLN A 725 -10.27 51.06 7.63
CA GLN A 725 -11.49 50.43 7.14
C GLN A 725 -11.39 48.90 6.97
N LYS A 726 -10.19 48.32 6.74
CA LYS A 726 -10.05 46.86 6.59
C LYS A 726 -10.13 46.11 7.91
N GLU A 727 -9.46 46.60 8.95
CA GLU A 727 -9.60 46.07 10.30
C GLU A 727 -11.07 46.24 10.74
N VAL A 728 -11.68 47.38 10.41
CA VAL A 728 -13.10 47.63 10.67
C VAL A 728 -14.00 46.62 9.98
N ASP A 729 -13.83 46.39 8.67
CA ASP A 729 -14.70 45.51 7.89
C ASP A 729 -14.53 44.03 8.28
N PHE A 730 -13.30 43.59 8.58
CA PHE A 730 -13.05 42.20 9.00
C PHE A 730 -13.58 41.93 10.40
N PHE A 731 -13.25 42.79 11.35
CA PHE A 731 -13.74 42.61 12.71
C PHE A 731 -15.27 42.82 12.74
N GLN A 732 -15.83 43.71 11.92
CA GLN A 732 -17.28 43.78 11.70
C GLN A 732 -17.85 42.52 11.03
N GLY A 733 -17.11 41.88 10.11
CA GLY A 733 -17.48 40.60 9.48
C GLY A 733 -17.44 39.41 10.44
N MET A 734 -16.52 39.45 11.41
CA MET A 734 -16.53 38.59 12.60
C MET A 734 -17.60 38.99 13.62
N GLY A 735 -18.24 40.14 13.38
CA GLY A 735 -19.31 40.67 14.19
C GLY A 735 -18.86 41.44 15.41
N ILE A 736 -17.59 41.89 15.51
CA ILE A 736 -17.05 42.66 16.64
C ILE A 736 -16.78 44.15 16.33
N THR A 737 -16.89 45.03 17.34
CA THR A 737 -16.68 46.50 17.25
C THR A 737 -15.68 47.08 18.26
N LEU A 738 -15.31 46.29 19.27
CA LEU A 738 -14.25 46.56 20.24
C LEU A 738 -13.46 45.28 20.37
N TYR A 739 -12.15 45.39 20.24
CA TYR A 739 -11.27 44.23 20.26
C TYR A 739 -10.20 44.43 21.32
N LEU A 740 -9.92 43.38 22.10
CA LEU A 740 -8.78 43.32 23.01
C LEU A 740 -8.04 42.02 22.77
N ALA A 741 -6.74 42.14 22.55
CA ALA A 741 -5.85 41.00 22.63
C ALA A 741 -4.90 41.19 23.79
N LEU A 742 -4.82 40.16 24.63
CA LEU A 742 -3.83 40.06 25.68
C LEU A 742 -2.83 38.96 25.30
N PRO A 743 -1.61 39.34 24.89
CA PRO A 743 -0.60 38.36 24.51
C PRO A 743 -0.10 37.56 25.71
N ILE A 744 0.19 36.29 25.45
CA ILE A 744 0.88 35.35 26.33
C ILE A 744 2.06 34.80 25.56
N HIS A 745 3.25 35.12 26.03
CA HIS A 745 4.46 34.62 25.43
C HIS A 745 4.82 33.25 26.01
N THR A 746 5.01 32.26 25.14
CA THR A 746 5.67 30.98 25.47
C THR A 746 6.89 30.80 24.56
N GLU A 747 7.82 29.89 24.85
CA GLU A 747 9.07 29.75 24.08
C GLU A 747 8.87 29.39 22.59
N SER A 748 7.75 28.77 22.19
CA SER A 748 7.52 28.27 20.83
C SER A 748 6.31 28.90 20.11
N LYS A 749 5.33 29.41 20.85
CA LYS A 749 4.11 30.00 20.31
C LYS A 749 3.75 31.28 21.05
N ILE A 750 3.21 32.25 20.34
CA ILE A 750 2.64 33.45 20.94
C ILE A 750 1.16 33.18 21.07
N GLY A 751 0.74 32.93 22.30
CA GLY A 751 -0.67 32.86 22.61
C GLY A 751 -1.23 34.26 22.73
N ALA A 752 -2.52 34.42 22.53
CA ALA A 752 -3.23 35.55 23.11
C ALA A 752 -4.60 35.06 23.53
N PHE A 753 -5.00 35.54 24.68
CA PHE A 753 -6.42 35.64 24.92
C PHE A 753 -6.92 36.76 24.03
N GLU A 754 -7.77 36.41 23.10
CA GLU A 754 -8.43 37.38 22.23
C GLU A 754 -9.86 37.48 22.65
N LEU A 755 -10.24 38.73 22.80
CA LEU A 755 -11.45 39.12 23.45
C LEU A 755 -12.16 40.05 22.49
N GLY A 756 -13.17 39.49 21.84
CA GLY A 756 -14.08 40.24 21.00
C GLY A 756 -15.21 40.85 21.81
N ARG A 757 -15.54 42.10 21.51
CA ARG A 757 -16.77 42.75 21.93
C ARG A 757 -17.46 43.34 20.72
N SER A 758 -18.72 43.00 20.53
CA SER A 758 -19.49 43.36 19.34
C SER A 758 -20.27 44.66 19.41
N GLN A 759 -20.49 45.22 20.61
CA GLN A 759 -21.07 46.55 20.84
C GLN A 759 -20.68 47.12 22.23
N GLY A 760 -20.47 48.45 22.34
CA GLY A 760 -20.35 49.21 23.61
C GLY A 760 -19.40 50.42 23.52
N ASP A 761 -19.75 51.62 24.02
CA ASP A 761 -18.99 52.88 23.83
C ASP A 761 -17.78 53.11 24.76
N ALA A 762 -17.52 52.20 25.70
CA ALA A 762 -16.49 52.40 26.72
C ALA A 762 -15.19 51.65 26.37
N PRO A 763 -14.02 52.32 26.39
CA PRO A 763 -12.74 51.65 26.24
C PRO A 763 -12.47 50.70 27.42
N TRP A 764 -11.58 49.72 27.20
CA TRP A 764 -11.17 48.72 28.20
C TRP A 764 -10.65 49.38 29.48
N GLN A 765 -11.06 48.85 30.64
CA GLN A 765 -10.76 49.45 31.96
C GLN A 765 -9.49 48.84 32.58
N ASP A 766 -8.69 49.64 33.30
CA ASP A 766 -7.38 49.23 33.83
C ASP A 766 -7.45 48.00 34.78
N ASP A 767 -8.51 47.89 35.60
CA ASP A 767 -8.72 46.75 36.50
C ASP A 767 -9.03 45.42 35.78
N GLU A 768 -9.52 45.48 34.52
CA GLU A 768 -9.74 44.31 33.66
C GLU A 768 -8.41 43.83 33.09
N ILE A 769 -7.57 44.79 32.69
CA ILE A 769 -6.25 44.53 32.10
C ILE A 769 -5.30 43.92 33.15
N ASP A 770 -5.32 44.40 34.40
CA ASP A 770 -4.46 43.89 35.47
C ASP A 770 -4.85 42.47 35.93
N LEU A 771 -6.14 42.14 35.92
CA LEU A 771 -6.61 40.77 36.20
C LEU A 771 -6.18 39.81 35.08
N LEU A 772 -6.36 40.24 33.84
CA LEU A 772 -5.97 39.51 32.64
C LEU A 772 -4.48 39.17 32.64
N LYS A 773 -3.61 40.15 32.92
CA LYS A 773 -2.16 39.96 33.01
C LYS A 773 -1.75 38.94 34.07
N ASN A 774 -2.42 38.94 35.23
CA ASN A 774 -2.10 38.02 36.31
C ASN A 774 -2.48 36.57 35.98
N ILE A 775 -3.66 36.35 35.38
CA ILE A 775 -4.07 35.01 34.94
C ILE A 775 -3.19 34.55 33.77
N ALA A 776 -2.93 35.44 32.82
CA ALA A 776 -2.08 35.19 31.67
C ALA A 776 -0.68 34.71 32.05
N ASN A 777 -0.03 35.34 33.04
CA ASN A 777 1.29 34.92 33.53
C ASN A 777 1.26 33.53 34.19
N GLN A 778 0.22 33.20 34.96
CA GLN A 778 0.10 31.87 35.61
C GLN A 778 -0.20 30.77 34.59
N VAL A 779 -1.04 31.08 33.62
CA VAL A 779 -1.40 30.21 32.51
C VAL A 779 -0.19 30.00 31.60
N ALA A 780 0.62 31.03 31.33
CA ALA A 780 1.88 30.91 30.57
C ALA A 780 2.84 29.88 31.19
N ILE A 781 3.05 29.95 32.51
CA ILE A 781 3.92 29.01 33.26
C ILE A 781 3.39 27.58 33.18
N ALA A 782 2.08 27.40 33.40
CA ALA A 782 1.47 26.08 33.38
C ALA A 782 1.36 25.48 31.98
N ILE A 783 1.09 26.30 30.97
CA ILE A 783 1.18 25.92 29.57
C ILE A 783 2.60 25.44 29.26
N GLN A 784 3.64 26.18 29.66
CA GLN A 784 5.02 25.77 29.39
C GLN A 784 5.34 24.43 30.07
N GLN A 785 4.89 24.23 31.31
CA GLN A 785 5.10 22.98 32.04
C GLN A 785 4.33 21.80 31.41
N ALA A 786 3.07 21.99 31.02
CA ALA A 786 2.25 20.98 30.37
C ALA A 786 2.73 20.68 28.96
N GLN A 787 3.18 21.68 28.19
CA GLN A 787 3.81 21.50 26.89
C GLN A 787 5.10 20.71 27.03
N LEU A 788 5.98 21.02 27.99
CA LEU A 788 7.19 20.25 28.23
C LEU A 788 6.87 18.81 28.64
N TYR A 789 5.81 18.59 29.42
CA TYR A 789 5.39 17.26 29.85
C TYR A 789 4.73 16.46 28.73
N GLN A 790 3.80 17.05 27.98
CA GLN A 790 3.16 16.45 26.83
C GLN A 790 4.17 16.23 25.71
N GLU A 791 5.09 17.15 25.44
CA GLU A 791 6.18 16.93 24.48
C GLU A 791 7.04 15.78 24.96
N SER A 792 7.42 15.73 26.23
CA SER A 792 8.19 14.61 26.79
C SER A 792 7.44 13.28 26.68
N GLN A 793 6.15 13.22 27.01
CA GLN A 793 5.33 12.01 26.89
C GLN A 793 5.06 11.61 25.44
N ALA A 794 4.64 12.55 24.59
CA ALA A 794 4.36 12.31 23.18
C ALA A 794 5.64 11.87 22.48
N LYS A 795 6.77 12.52 22.74
CA LYS A 795 8.08 12.13 22.21
C LYS A 795 8.52 10.80 22.79
N SER A 796 8.23 10.48 24.06
CA SER A 796 8.48 9.15 24.61
C SER A 796 7.62 8.07 23.96
N GLN A 797 6.33 8.32 23.73
CA GLN A 797 5.39 7.38 23.10
C GLN A 797 5.63 7.26 21.59
N GLU A 798 6.00 8.35 20.93
CA GLU A 798 6.41 8.38 19.52
C GLU A 798 7.75 7.68 19.37
N ILE A 799 8.71 7.91 20.27
CA ILE A 799 9.94 7.12 20.31
C ILE A 799 9.61 5.65 20.56
N GLU A 800 8.68 5.31 21.46
CA GLU A 800 8.34 3.91 21.74
C GLU A 800 7.59 3.23 20.57
N ARG A 801 6.64 3.92 19.95
CA ARG A 801 5.96 3.45 18.73
C ARG A 801 6.91 3.39 17.56
N ALA A 802 7.64 4.46 17.27
CA ALA A 802 8.64 4.47 16.21
C ALA A 802 9.74 3.46 16.50
N TYR A 803 10.07 3.16 17.76
CA TYR A 803 11.00 2.10 18.13
C TYR A 803 10.40 0.73 17.84
N ARG A 804 9.14 0.46 18.24
CA ARG A 804 8.46 -0.81 17.93
C ARG A 804 8.24 -0.99 16.42
N GLU A 805 7.75 0.04 15.73
CA GLU A 805 7.57 0.05 14.28
C GLU A 805 8.90 -0.05 13.56
N LEU A 806 9.95 0.67 13.99
CA LEU A 806 11.28 0.52 13.41
C LEU A 806 11.83 -0.88 13.69
N GLN A 807 11.63 -1.44 14.88
CA GLN A 807 12.09 -2.78 15.23
C GLN A 807 11.35 -3.84 14.40
N ASP A 808 10.04 -3.72 14.26
CA ASP A 808 9.20 -4.59 13.45
C ASP A 808 9.51 -4.44 11.97
N THR A 809 9.64 -3.21 11.48
CA THR A 809 9.98 -2.90 10.08
C THR A 809 11.41 -3.33 9.76
N GLN A 810 12.37 -3.08 10.64
CA GLN A 810 13.76 -3.51 10.48
C GLN A 810 13.86 -5.04 10.50
N MET A 811 13.08 -5.72 11.34
CA MET A 811 12.99 -7.18 11.30
C MET A 811 12.34 -7.72 10.04
N GLN A 812 11.22 -7.13 9.61
CA GLN A 812 10.55 -7.49 8.37
C GLN A 812 11.47 -7.25 7.17
N LEU A 813 12.20 -6.13 7.14
CA LEU A 813 13.19 -5.82 6.12
C LEU A 813 14.39 -6.78 6.18
N ILE A 814 14.92 -7.12 7.35
CA ILE A 814 16.01 -8.10 7.49
C ILE A 814 15.54 -9.49 7.01
N GLN A 815 14.33 -9.91 7.35
CA GLN A 815 13.78 -11.18 6.88
C GLN A 815 13.46 -11.14 5.38
N SER A 816 12.87 -10.07 4.89
CA SER A 816 12.57 -9.85 3.47
C SER A 816 13.84 -9.75 2.64
N GLU A 817 14.89 -9.10 3.13
CA GLU A 817 16.18 -8.99 2.46
C GLU A 817 16.92 -10.33 2.49
N LYS A 818 16.91 -11.06 3.61
CA LYS A 818 17.46 -12.42 3.68
C LYS A 818 16.72 -13.36 2.72
N MET A 819 15.40 -13.29 2.67
CA MET A 819 14.58 -14.17 1.82
C MET A 819 14.62 -13.77 0.35
N SER A 820 14.67 -12.46 0.02
CA SER A 820 14.81 -11.97 -1.36
C SER A 820 16.22 -12.25 -1.88
N SER A 821 17.28 -11.97 -1.09
CA SER A 821 18.66 -12.29 -1.49
C SER A 821 18.86 -13.80 -1.65
N LEU A 822 18.30 -14.61 -0.75
CA LEU A 822 18.28 -16.06 -0.89
C LEU A 822 17.44 -16.48 -2.11
N GLY A 823 16.29 -15.87 -2.36
CA GLY A 823 15.41 -16.15 -3.48
C GLY A 823 16.06 -15.87 -4.85
N GLN A 824 16.73 -14.73 -4.99
CA GLN A 824 17.48 -14.35 -6.19
C GLN A 824 18.72 -15.24 -6.40
N LEU A 825 19.46 -15.53 -5.33
CA LEU A 825 20.61 -16.44 -5.40
C LEU A 825 20.16 -17.85 -5.77
N VAL A 826 19.09 -18.37 -5.16
CA VAL A 826 18.56 -19.69 -5.46
C VAL A 826 18.03 -19.75 -6.89
N ALA A 827 17.35 -18.71 -7.38
CA ALA A 827 16.88 -18.67 -8.77
C ALA A 827 18.03 -18.67 -9.79
N GLY A 828 19.10 -17.90 -9.53
CA GLY A 828 20.31 -17.87 -10.36
C GLY A 828 21.07 -19.19 -10.33
N VAL A 829 21.35 -19.71 -9.13
CA VAL A 829 22.04 -20.99 -8.92
C VAL A 829 21.22 -22.15 -9.50
N ALA A 830 19.90 -22.15 -9.35
CA ALA A 830 19.03 -23.14 -9.96
C ALA A 830 19.18 -23.14 -11.48
N HIS A 831 19.18 -21.97 -12.12
CA HIS A 831 19.38 -21.88 -13.57
C HIS A 831 20.79 -22.34 -14.00
N GLU A 832 21.82 -22.03 -13.22
CA GLU A 832 23.20 -22.42 -13.50
C GLU A 832 23.47 -23.92 -13.28
N ILE A 833 22.80 -24.56 -12.31
CA ILE A 833 22.87 -26.02 -12.09
C ILE A 833 22.05 -26.76 -13.14
N ASN A 834 20.90 -26.22 -13.55
CA ASN A 834 20.02 -26.93 -14.49
C ASN A 834 20.66 -27.11 -15.87
N ASN A 835 21.52 -26.18 -16.29
CA ASN A 835 22.23 -26.24 -17.57
C ASN A 835 23.18 -27.45 -17.71
N PRO A 836 24.19 -27.66 -16.82
CA PRO A 836 25.06 -28.83 -16.88
C PRO A 836 24.30 -30.13 -16.58
N VAL A 837 23.30 -30.12 -15.70
CA VAL A 837 22.50 -31.31 -15.39
C VAL A 837 21.67 -31.74 -16.59
N SER A 838 21.04 -30.80 -17.30
CA SER A 838 20.29 -31.09 -18.54
C SER A 838 21.21 -31.66 -19.62
N PHE A 839 22.45 -31.15 -19.71
CA PHE A 839 23.47 -31.68 -20.62
C PHE A 839 23.89 -33.11 -20.24
N ILE A 840 24.16 -33.38 -18.96
CA ILE A 840 24.52 -34.71 -18.46
C ILE A 840 23.37 -35.69 -18.70
N TYR A 841 22.16 -35.34 -18.30
CA TYR A 841 20.97 -36.19 -18.44
C TYR A 841 20.66 -36.51 -19.91
N GLY A 842 20.71 -35.50 -20.79
CA GLY A 842 20.50 -35.69 -22.23
C GLY A 842 21.52 -36.63 -22.86
N ASN A 843 22.81 -36.48 -22.50
CA ASN A 843 23.87 -37.35 -23.02
C ASN A 843 23.81 -38.77 -22.44
N LEU A 844 23.45 -38.94 -21.16
CA LEU A 844 23.32 -40.26 -20.55
C LEU A 844 22.27 -41.13 -21.26
N SER A 845 21.17 -40.52 -21.75
CA SER A 845 20.18 -41.24 -22.54
C SER A 845 20.77 -41.80 -23.84
N HIS A 846 21.57 -41.01 -24.56
CA HIS A 846 22.24 -41.46 -25.78
C HIS A 846 23.34 -42.48 -25.49
N THR A 847 24.14 -42.26 -24.43
CA THR A 847 25.20 -43.19 -23.99
C THR A 847 24.63 -44.53 -23.56
N SER A 848 23.47 -44.55 -22.90
CA SER A 848 22.74 -45.80 -22.58
C SER A 848 22.39 -46.56 -23.84
N GLN A 849 21.81 -45.87 -24.83
CA GLN A 849 21.43 -46.48 -26.11
C GLN A 849 22.66 -47.03 -26.86
N TYR A 850 23.74 -46.25 -26.96
CA TYR A 850 24.96 -46.70 -27.64
C TYR A 850 25.60 -47.90 -26.94
N THR A 851 25.57 -47.91 -25.60
CA THR A 851 26.04 -49.05 -24.80
C THR A 851 25.22 -50.29 -25.10
N GLU A 852 23.88 -50.18 -25.12
CA GLU A 852 22.99 -51.29 -25.47
C GLU A 852 23.24 -51.79 -26.90
N ASP A 853 23.38 -50.89 -27.87
CA ASP A 853 23.65 -51.22 -29.28
C ASP A 853 25.00 -51.94 -29.45
N LEU A 854 26.04 -51.48 -28.73
CA LEU A 854 27.38 -52.10 -28.75
C LEU A 854 27.38 -53.47 -28.08
N LEU A 855 26.75 -53.62 -26.92
CA LEU A 855 26.60 -54.91 -26.24
C LEU A 855 25.78 -55.88 -27.11
N HIS A 856 24.77 -55.38 -27.82
CA HIS A 856 23.98 -56.16 -28.76
C HIS A 856 24.81 -56.58 -29.99
N LEU A 857 25.65 -55.69 -30.53
CA LEU A 857 26.58 -56.03 -31.62
C LEU A 857 27.59 -57.11 -31.19
N ILE A 858 28.16 -56.99 -29.99
CA ILE A 858 29.07 -57.98 -29.41
C ILE A 858 28.36 -59.33 -29.25
N LYS A 859 27.09 -59.32 -28.81
CA LYS A 859 26.26 -60.52 -28.71
C LYS A 859 26.04 -61.17 -30.09
N LEU A 860 25.75 -60.39 -31.13
CA LEU A 860 25.62 -60.88 -32.50
C LEU A 860 26.95 -61.45 -33.02
N TYR A 861 28.07 -60.78 -32.76
CA TYR A 861 29.38 -61.28 -33.16
C TYR A 861 29.71 -62.64 -32.51
N LYS A 862 29.46 -62.79 -31.21
CA LYS A 862 29.64 -64.06 -30.49
C LYS A 862 28.72 -65.18 -31.01
N GLN A 863 27.54 -64.84 -31.54
CA GLN A 863 26.60 -65.81 -32.11
C GLN A 863 27.09 -66.39 -33.46
N TYR A 864 27.68 -65.56 -34.32
CA TYR A 864 28.14 -65.97 -35.66
C TYR A 864 29.63 -66.33 -35.72
N TYR A 865 30.41 -65.98 -34.69
CA TYR A 865 31.83 -66.31 -34.53
C TYR A 865 32.13 -66.86 -33.13
N PRO A 866 31.71 -68.10 -32.82
CA PRO A 866 31.78 -68.68 -31.47
C PRO A 866 33.20 -69.11 -31.05
N GLU A 867 34.12 -69.31 -31.99
CA GLU A 867 35.54 -69.59 -31.71
C GLU A 867 36.39 -68.37 -32.10
N PRO A 868 36.63 -67.43 -31.17
CA PRO A 868 37.47 -66.27 -31.43
C PRO A 868 38.92 -66.66 -31.68
N ALA A 869 39.64 -65.87 -32.47
CA ALA A 869 41.09 -66.04 -32.63
C ALA A 869 41.80 -65.84 -31.27
N PRO A 870 42.98 -66.46 -31.03
CA PRO A 870 43.63 -66.47 -29.71
C PRO A 870 43.84 -65.07 -29.11
N ASN A 871 44.25 -64.12 -29.95
CA ASN A 871 44.42 -62.71 -29.58
C ASN A 871 43.13 -62.00 -29.13
N ILE A 872 41.97 -62.44 -29.61
CA ILE A 872 40.66 -61.92 -29.19
C ILE A 872 40.21 -62.60 -27.90
N ALA A 873 40.48 -63.90 -27.75
CA ALA A 873 40.19 -64.64 -26.52
C ALA A 873 40.99 -64.09 -25.32
N ASP A 874 42.30 -63.88 -25.50
CA ASP A 874 43.19 -63.29 -24.49
C ASP A 874 42.70 -61.90 -24.07
N PHE A 875 42.27 -61.07 -25.03
CA PHE A 875 41.76 -59.73 -24.72
C PHE A 875 40.40 -59.73 -24.02
N ILE A 876 39.51 -60.68 -24.34
CA ILE A 876 38.22 -60.85 -23.65
C ILE A 876 38.44 -61.22 -22.18
N GLU A 877 39.41 -62.09 -21.89
CA GLU A 877 39.79 -62.47 -20.52
C GLU A 877 40.50 -61.31 -19.80
N GLU A 878 41.37 -60.56 -20.48
CA GLU A 878 42.08 -59.39 -19.94
C GLU A 878 41.12 -58.28 -19.45
N ILE A 879 40.05 -58.00 -20.20
CA ILE A 879 39.10 -56.93 -19.86
C ILE A 879 37.92 -57.37 -18.98
N ASP A 880 37.78 -58.68 -18.70
CA ASP A 880 36.61 -59.26 -18.04
C ASP A 880 35.28 -58.77 -18.64
N LEU A 881 35.05 -59.15 -19.90
CA LEU A 881 33.91 -58.66 -20.69
C LEU A 881 32.55 -59.00 -20.05
N ASP A 882 32.44 -60.10 -19.33
CA ASP A 882 31.18 -60.51 -18.68
C ASP A 882 30.85 -59.58 -17.49
N PHE A 883 31.85 -59.17 -16.70
CA PHE A 883 31.66 -58.14 -15.66
C PHE A 883 31.26 -56.78 -16.27
N ILE A 884 31.95 -56.32 -17.31
CA ILE A 884 31.66 -55.03 -17.96
C ILE A 884 30.23 -55.00 -18.50
N LYS A 885 29.75 -56.11 -19.08
CA LYS A 885 28.41 -56.22 -19.63
C LYS A 885 27.32 -56.06 -18.55
N GLU A 886 27.58 -56.47 -17.32
CA GLU A 886 26.64 -56.35 -16.20
C GLU A 886 26.73 -55.00 -15.48
N ASP A 887 27.95 -54.49 -15.28
CA ASP A 887 28.21 -53.29 -14.47
C ASP A 887 27.98 -51.98 -15.26
N LEU A 888 28.40 -51.93 -16.53
CA LEU A 888 28.32 -50.71 -17.34
C LEU A 888 26.89 -50.14 -17.48
N PRO A 889 25.83 -50.95 -17.75
CA PRO A 889 24.46 -50.46 -17.76
C PRO A 889 23.99 -49.95 -16.38
N GLN A 890 24.43 -50.59 -15.29
CA GLN A 890 24.07 -50.17 -13.93
C GLN A 890 24.70 -48.83 -13.56
N ILE A 891 25.96 -48.60 -13.94
CA ILE A 891 26.64 -47.32 -13.73
C ILE A 891 25.91 -46.19 -14.47
N ILE A 892 25.53 -46.41 -15.74
CA ILE A 892 24.78 -45.42 -16.54
C ILE A 892 23.41 -45.13 -15.90
N ASN A 893 22.70 -46.15 -15.43
CA ASN A 893 21.40 -45.99 -14.78
C ASN A 893 21.51 -45.26 -13.42
N SER A 894 22.56 -45.54 -12.65
CA SER A 894 22.86 -44.83 -11.41
C SER A 894 23.14 -43.34 -11.66
N MET A 895 23.96 -43.02 -12.66
CA MET A 895 24.22 -41.63 -13.08
C MET A 895 22.95 -40.93 -13.56
N LYS A 896 22.07 -41.64 -14.28
CA LYS A 896 20.78 -41.11 -14.74
C LYS A 896 19.87 -40.76 -13.56
N THR A 897 19.73 -41.68 -12.62
CA THR A 897 18.93 -41.47 -11.39
C THR A 897 19.48 -40.31 -10.56
N GLY A 898 20.80 -40.19 -10.44
CA GLY A 898 21.46 -39.06 -9.78
C GLY A 898 21.17 -37.71 -10.47
N ALA A 899 21.23 -37.67 -11.80
CA ALA A 899 20.94 -36.47 -12.58
C ALA A 899 19.46 -36.06 -12.50
N GLU A 900 18.52 -37.02 -12.52
CA GLU A 900 17.08 -36.77 -12.29
C GLU A 900 16.84 -36.17 -10.92
N ARG A 901 17.47 -36.73 -9.88
CA ARG A 901 17.34 -36.22 -8.52
C ARG A 901 17.85 -34.78 -8.37
N ILE A 902 18.98 -34.45 -8.99
CA ILE A 902 19.49 -33.06 -8.97
C ILE A 902 18.51 -32.13 -9.69
N ARG A 903 17.95 -32.56 -10.83
CA ARG A 903 16.95 -31.78 -11.57
C ARG A 903 15.70 -31.52 -10.72
N ASP A 904 15.22 -32.52 -9.99
CA ASP A 904 14.04 -32.39 -9.14
C ASP A 904 14.30 -31.48 -7.94
N ILE A 905 15.47 -31.59 -7.29
CA ILE A 905 15.90 -30.67 -6.22
C ILE A 905 15.96 -29.22 -6.73
N VAL A 906 16.54 -29.01 -7.91
CA VAL A 906 16.64 -27.68 -8.54
C VAL A 906 15.26 -27.13 -8.89
N LYS A 907 14.34 -27.98 -9.37
CA LYS A 907 12.95 -27.61 -9.66
C LYS A 907 12.23 -27.20 -8.38
N SER A 908 12.33 -27.97 -7.30
CA SER A 908 11.73 -27.65 -6.00
C SER A 908 12.31 -26.39 -5.37
N LEU A 909 13.64 -26.18 -5.46
CA LEU A 909 14.31 -24.94 -5.04
C LEU A 909 13.77 -23.72 -5.79
N ARG A 910 13.53 -23.84 -7.10
CA ARG A 910 12.95 -22.77 -7.92
C ARG A 910 11.49 -22.50 -7.58
N THR A 911 10.69 -23.51 -7.29
CA THR A 911 9.29 -23.34 -6.83
C THR A 911 9.27 -22.63 -5.47
N PHE A 912 10.17 -23.00 -4.57
CA PHE A 912 10.32 -22.38 -3.25
C PHE A 912 10.85 -20.94 -3.30
N SER A 913 11.77 -20.62 -4.22
CA SER A 913 12.40 -19.30 -4.30
C SER A 913 11.52 -18.20 -4.93
N ARG A 914 10.32 -18.53 -5.41
CA ARG A 914 9.33 -17.57 -5.97
C ARG A 914 8.61 -16.77 -4.86
N LEU A 915 9.37 -16.28 -3.89
CA LEU A 915 8.86 -15.54 -2.73
C LEU A 915 8.42 -14.10 -3.11
N ASP A 916 8.90 -13.57 -4.24
CA ASP A 916 8.68 -12.17 -4.67
C ASP A 916 7.41 -11.94 -5.52
N GLU A 917 6.65 -12.99 -5.87
CA GLU A 917 5.40 -12.81 -6.62
C GLU A 917 4.27 -12.37 -5.66
N ALA A 918 4.09 -11.07 -5.47
CA ALA A 918 3.03 -10.46 -4.65
C ALA A 918 1.59 -10.66 -5.19
N LYS A 919 1.33 -11.76 -5.90
CA LYS A 919 0.04 -12.07 -6.54
C LYS A 919 -0.52 -13.38 -6.01
N LEU A 920 -1.79 -13.36 -5.60
CA LEU A 920 -2.59 -14.55 -5.37
C LEU A 920 -2.65 -15.39 -6.66
N LYS A 921 -2.45 -16.70 -6.55
CA LYS A 921 -2.57 -17.66 -7.66
C LYS A 921 -3.26 -18.90 -7.18
N ALA A 922 -4.19 -19.42 -7.98
CA ALA A 922 -4.76 -20.75 -7.80
C ALA A 922 -3.67 -21.80 -8.03
N VAL A 923 -3.38 -22.61 -7.01
CA VAL A 923 -2.34 -23.63 -7.05
C VAL A 923 -2.73 -24.91 -6.32
N ASP A 924 -2.13 -26.02 -6.75
CA ASP A 924 -2.16 -27.29 -6.04
C ASP A 924 -1.28 -27.21 -4.77
N LEU A 925 -1.93 -27.35 -3.61
CA LEU A 925 -1.27 -27.31 -2.30
C LEU A 925 -0.43 -28.58 -2.03
N HIS A 926 -0.71 -29.71 -2.67
CA HIS A 926 0.12 -30.89 -2.57
C HIS A 926 1.47 -30.67 -3.26
N GLU A 927 1.51 -30.00 -4.42
CA GLU A 927 2.78 -29.65 -5.09
C GLU A 927 3.68 -28.77 -4.20
N ASN A 928 3.06 -27.90 -3.38
CA ASN A 928 3.75 -27.00 -2.45
C ASN A 928 4.35 -27.78 -1.27
N LEU A 929 3.57 -28.68 -0.67
CA LEU A 929 4.02 -29.59 0.39
C LEU A 929 5.15 -30.51 -0.09
N GLU A 930 5.01 -31.11 -1.28
CA GLU A 930 6.03 -31.98 -1.88
C GLU A 930 7.32 -31.21 -2.16
N SER A 931 7.23 -30.01 -2.69
CA SER A 931 8.41 -29.16 -2.93
C SER A 931 9.17 -28.86 -1.63
N THR A 932 8.43 -28.62 -0.54
CA THR A 932 9.01 -28.39 0.79
C THR A 932 9.68 -29.64 1.36
N LEU A 933 9.06 -30.81 1.18
CA LEU A 933 9.62 -32.10 1.58
C LEU A 933 10.90 -32.44 0.82
N VAL A 934 10.97 -32.16 -0.49
CA VAL A 934 12.18 -32.36 -1.30
C VAL A 934 13.35 -31.51 -0.77
N ILE A 935 13.09 -30.27 -0.35
CA ILE A 935 14.12 -29.39 0.24
C ILE A 935 14.61 -29.94 1.59
N LEU A 936 13.71 -30.49 2.40
CA LEU A 936 14.03 -31.09 3.69
C LEU A 936 14.52 -32.54 3.60
N GLN A 937 14.56 -33.13 2.40
CA GLN A 937 14.86 -34.55 2.20
C GLN A 937 16.22 -34.97 2.77
N ASN A 938 17.23 -34.10 2.72
CA ASN A 938 18.55 -34.36 3.31
C ASN A 938 18.53 -34.44 4.84
N ARG A 939 17.56 -33.82 5.51
CA ARG A 939 17.37 -33.95 6.97
C ARG A 939 16.51 -35.17 7.29
N LEU A 940 15.48 -35.41 6.49
CA LEU A 940 14.60 -36.58 6.63
C LEU A 940 15.34 -37.91 6.45
N ASN A 941 16.32 -37.98 5.55
CA ASN A 941 17.12 -39.18 5.31
C ASN A 941 18.23 -39.44 6.36
N GLY A 942 18.32 -38.60 7.40
CA GLY A 942 19.35 -38.69 8.44
C GLY A 942 20.67 -38.01 8.04
N ARG A 943 21.21 -37.19 8.95
CA ARG A 943 22.58 -36.67 8.89
C ARG A 943 23.39 -37.24 10.05
N ALA A 944 24.69 -37.47 9.81
CA ALA A 944 25.70 -37.63 10.85
C ALA A 944 25.36 -38.63 11.98
N GLY A 945 24.78 -39.79 11.63
CA GLY A 945 24.51 -40.87 12.59
C GLY A 945 23.08 -40.95 13.13
N ASN A 946 22.18 -40.04 12.75
CA ASN A 946 20.76 -40.12 13.11
C ASN A 946 19.98 -41.04 12.15
N PRO A 947 19.01 -41.84 12.66
CA PRO A 947 18.16 -42.69 11.83
C PRO A 947 17.19 -41.86 10.97
N PRO A 948 16.76 -42.40 9.81
CA PRO A 948 15.84 -41.71 8.91
C PRO A 948 14.45 -41.51 9.54
N ILE A 949 13.81 -40.41 9.18
CA ILE A 949 12.45 -40.05 9.62
C ILE A 949 11.46 -40.48 8.52
N GLU A 950 10.47 -41.29 8.88
CA GLU A 950 9.41 -41.74 7.98
C GLU A 950 8.37 -40.63 7.79
N VAL A 951 8.04 -40.30 6.54
CA VAL A 951 6.97 -39.33 6.21
C VAL A 951 5.77 -40.09 5.65
N ILE A 952 4.66 -40.04 6.38
CA ILE A 952 3.38 -40.65 6.01
C ILE A 952 2.50 -39.54 5.40
N LYS A 953 2.03 -39.77 4.17
CA LYS A 953 1.23 -38.80 3.41
C LYS A 953 -0.18 -39.34 3.25
N ASP A 954 -1.15 -38.68 3.88
CA ASP A 954 -2.57 -38.98 3.78
C ASP A 954 -3.28 -37.81 3.09
N TYR A 955 -3.16 -37.77 1.77
CA TYR A 955 -3.66 -36.67 0.95
C TYR A 955 -5.09 -36.94 0.50
N GLY A 956 -6.05 -36.16 1.01
CA GLY A 956 -7.40 -36.08 0.49
C GLY A 956 -7.47 -35.27 -0.81
N ASP A 957 -8.59 -35.38 -1.51
CA ASP A 957 -8.81 -34.65 -2.78
C ASP A 957 -9.06 -33.16 -2.49
N LEU A 958 -8.22 -32.28 -3.02
CA LEU A 958 -8.26 -30.83 -2.79
C LEU A 958 -8.40 -30.07 -4.11
N PRO A 959 -9.21 -29.00 -4.15
CA PRO A 959 -9.23 -28.08 -5.29
C PRO A 959 -7.98 -27.17 -5.30
N ASP A 960 -7.69 -26.57 -6.45
CA ASP A 960 -6.71 -25.48 -6.53
C ASP A 960 -7.12 -24.34 -5.58
N TYR A 961 -6.15 -23.84 -4.81
CA TYR A 961 -6.37 -22.83 -3.79
C TYR A 961 -5.66 -21.51 -4.15
N GLU A 962 -6.38 -20.38 -4.10
CA GLU A 962 -5.79 -19.07 -4.36
C GLU A 962 -4.95 -18.59 -3.17
N CYS A 963 -3.63 -18.57 -3.34
CA CYS A 963 -2.74 -18.22 -2.23
C CYS A 963 -1.47 -17.49 -2.65
N TYR A 964 -0.80 -16.91 -1.64
CA TYR A 964 0.57 -16.43 -1.76
C TYR A 964 1.54 -17.61 -1.56
N ILE A 965 1.84 -18.29 -2.67
CA ILE A 965 2.65 -19.53 -2.73
C ILE A 965 3.91 -19.45 -1.86
N GLY A 966 4.66 -18.35 -1.98
CA GLY A 966 5.90 -18.15 -1.22
C GLY A 966 5.69 -18.12 0.29
N LEU A 967 4.68 -17.39 0.75
CA LEU A 967 4.36 -17.26 2.18
C LEU A 967 3.85 -18.60 2.74
N LEU A 968 3.04 -19.34 1.98
CA LEU A 968 2.54 -20.65 2.40
C LEU A 968 3.63 -21.73 2.46
N ASN A 969 4.56 -21.74 1.50
CA ASN A 969 5.75 -22.59 1.55
C ASN A 969 6.63 -22.28 2.78
N GLN A 970 6.70 -21.01 3.20
CA GLN A 970 7.42 -20.63 4.41
C GLN A 970 6.74 -21.20 5.68
N VAL A 971 5.41 -21.21 5.73
CA VAL A 971 4.65 -21.86 6.82
C VAL A 971 4.97 -23.36 6.87
N PHE A 972 4.86 -24.06 5.72
CA PHE A 972 5.15 -25.50 5.66
C PHE A 972 6.60 -25.81 6.06
N LEU A 973 7.56 -25.03 5.59
CA LEU A 973 8.97 -25.22 5.96
C LEU A 973 9.19 -25.06 7.45
N ASN A 974 8.62 -24.03 8.08
CA ASN A 974 8.77 -23.77 9.50
C ASN A 974 8.17 -24.89 10.35
N VAL A 975 6.95 -25.34 10.02
CA VAL A 975 6.27 -26.41 10.75
C VAL A 975 7.01 -27.75 10.58
N LEU A 976 7.37 -28.13 9.35
CA LEU A 976 8.09 -29.37 9.08
C LEU A 976 9.52 -29.38 9.65
N ALA A 977 10.23 -28.25 9.61
CA ALA A 977 11.58 -28.15 10.19
C ALA A 977 11.54 -28.26 11.72
N ASN A 978 10.50 -27.72 12.37
CA ASN A 978 10.29 -27.87 13.81
C ASN A 978 9.90 -29.30 14.17
N ALA A 979 9.06 -29.98 13.37
CA ALA A 979 8.73 -31.39 13.54
C ALA A 979 9.98 -32.29 13.45
N ILE A 980 10.82 -32.11 12.42
CA ILE A 980 12.09 -32.84 12.27
C ILE A 980 12.99 -32.62 13.49
N GLN A 981 13.10 -31.38 13.95
CA GLN A 981 13.95 -31.06 15.10
C GLN A 981 13.42 -31.68 16.40
N ALA A 982 12.11 -31.64 16.65
CA ALA A 982 11.50 -32.26 17.83
C ALA A 982 11.76 -33.79 17.85
N ILE A 983 11.81 -34.42 16.68
CA ILE A 983 12.18 -35.83 16.52
C ILE A 983 13.68 -36.05 16.72
N GLU A 984 14.55 -35.19 16.20
CA GLU A 984 16.01 -35.25 16.40
C GLU A 984 16.37 -35.07 17.89
N GLU A 985 15.73 -34.13 18.59
CA GLU A 985 15.92 -33.93 20.03
C GLU A 985 15.45 -35.12 20.85
N ARG A 986 14.32 -35.74 20.47
CA ARG A 986 13.85 -36.97 21.11
C ARG A 986 14.83 -38.13 20.91
N HIS A 987 15.41 -38.30 19.72
CA HIS A 987 16.46 -39.30 19.49
C HIS A 987 17.70 -39.07 20.35
N ASN A 988 18.04 -37.81 20.64
CA ASN A 988 19.18 -37.49 21.51
C ASN A 988 18.91 -37.75 23.00
N HIS A 989 17.64 -37.75 23.42
CA HIS A 989 17.23 -37.89 24.82
C HIS A 989 16.67 -39.27 25.20
N GLN A 990 16.21 -40.09 24.24
CA GLN A 990 15.69 -41.45 24.49
C GLN A 990 16.59 -42.53 23.86
N THR A 991 16.94 -43.54 24.66
CA THR A 991 17.66 -44.77 24.26
C THR A 991 16.70 -45.93 23.95
N ASP A 992 15.51 -45.63 23.42
CA ASP A 992 14.58 -46.67 23.00
C ASP A 992 14.98 -47.18 21.61
N ALA A 993 15.39 -48.45 21.53
CA ALA A 993 15.94 -49.04 20.31
C ALA A 993 14.89 -49.22 19.19
N ASP A 994 13.59 -49.19 19.56
CA ASP A 994 12.46 -49.39 18.64
C ASP A 994 11.79 -48.07 18.19
N TYR A 995 12.26 -46.92 18.67
CA TYR A 995 11.70 -45.62 18.27
C TYR A 995 12.13 -45.26 16.84
N SER A 996 11.13 -45.00 15.98
CA SER A 996 11.33 -44.42 14.65
C SER A 996 10.62 -43.07 14.58
N GLY A 997 11.34 -42.04 14.12
CA GLY A 997 10.76 -40.73 13.88
C GLY A 997 9.72 -40.81 12.76
N LYS A 998 8.52 -40.28 13.00
CA LYS A 998 7.41 -40.24 12.03
C LYS A 998 6.80 -38.85 11.96
N ILE A 999 6.61 -38.37 10.74
CA ILE A 999 5.82 -37.18 10.43
C ILE A 999 4.63 -37.61 9.58
N THR A 1000 3.41 -37.31 10.02
CA THR A 1000 2.18 -37.58 9.29
C THR A 1000 1.61 -36.27 8.76
N ILE A 1001 1.37 -36.20 7.45
CA ILE A 1001 0.74 -35.05 6.81
C ILE A 1001 -0.62 -35.50 6.30
N THR A 1002 -1.68 -34.94 6.87
CA THR A 1002 -3.06 -35.24 6.48
C THR A 1002 -3.67 -34.00 5.84
N THR A 1003 -4.30 -34.16 4.68
CA THR A 1003 -5.09 -33.09 4.08
C THR A 1003 -6.53 -33.53 3.86
N SER A 1004 -7.48 -32.64 4.13
CA SER A 1004 -8.89 -32.92 3.96
C SER A 1004 -9.67 -31.68 3.57
N LEU A 1005 -10.73 -31.87 2.80
CA LEU A 1005 -11.66 -30.83 2.41
C LEU A 1005 -12.91 -30.89 3.28
N ASP A 1006 -13.31 -29.77 3.85
CA ASP A 1006 -14.65 -29.54 4.39
C ASP A 1006 -15.41 -28.58 3.46
N SER A 1007 -16.72 -28.48 3.65
CA SER A 1007 -17.66 -27.64 2.91
C SER A 1007 -17.26 -26.16 2.75
N LEU A 1008 -16.41 -25.61 3.62
CA LEU A 1008 -16.00 -24.20 3.62
C LEU A 1008 -14.49 -23.97 3.77
N ALA A 1009 -13.67 -25.01 3.92
CA ALA A 1009 -12.25 -24.85 4.20
C ALA A 1009 -11.41 -26.09 3.83
N ILE A 1010 -10.15 -25.83 3.49
CA ILE A 1010 -9.10 -26.84 3.38
C ILE A 1010 -8.40 -26.97 4.73
N PHE A 1011 -8.22 -28.21 5.18
CA PHE A 1011 -7.48 -28.54 6.38
C PHE A 1011 -6.18 -29.26 6.05
N ILE A 1012 -5.08 -28.81 6.64
CA ILE A 1012 -3.76 -29.43 6.55
C ILE A 1012 -3.26 -29.67 7.98
N ALA A 1013 -3.14 -30.93 8.37
CA ALA A 1013 -2.57 -31.34 9.64
C ALA A 1013 -1.17 -31.91 9.46
N ILE A 1014 -0.20 -31.42 10.22
CA ILE A 1014 1.17 -31.92 10.25
C ILE A 1014 1.46 -32.38 11.67
N LYS A 1015 1.57 -33.70 11.85
CA LYS A 1015 1.78 -34.35 13.14
C LYS A 1015 3.15 -34.99 13.22
N ASP A 1016 3.90 -34.68 14.28
CA ASP A 1016 5.15 -35.33 14.64
C ASP A 1016 4.99 -36.22 15.87
N ASN A 1017 5.88 -37.21 16.00
CA ASN A 1017 6.02 -38.01 17.22
C ASN A 1017 7.26 -37.61 18.06
N GLY A 1018 7.67 -36.34 17.99
CA GLY A 1018 8.85 -35.81 18.67
C GLY A 1018 8.67 -35.62 20.19
N ILE A 1019 9.49 -34.75 20.78
CA ILE A 1019 9.50 -34.52 22.24
C ILE A 1019 8.26 -33.77 22.78
N GLY A 1020 7.48 -33.10 21.93
CA GLY A 1020 6.31 -32.31 22.36
C GLY A 1020 6.66 -31.07 23.20
N MET A 1021 5.64 -30.38 23.74
CA MET A 1021 5.80 -29.09 24.44
C MET A 1021 5.14 -29.08 25.83
N SER A 1022 5.79 -28.44 26.82
CA SER A 1022 5.22 -28.23 28.16
C SER A 1022 4.16 -27.11 28.17
N PRO A 1023 3.23 -27.07 29.15
CA PRO A 1023 2.18 -26.04 29.20
C PRO A 1023 2.70 -24.59 29.22
N GLU A 1024 3.86 -24.36 29.85
CA GLU A 1024 4.48 -23.03 29.88
C GLU A 1024 4.99 -22.59 28.51
N VAL A 1025 5.54 -23.53 27.73
CA VAL A 1025 5.99 -23.30 26.35
C VAL A 1025 4.80 -23.04 25.45
N GLN A 1026 3.74 -23.84 25.57
CA GLN A 1026 2.51 -23.73 24.76
C GLN A 1026 1.90 -22.32 24.81
N GLY A 1027 1.90 -21.65 25.97
CA GLY A 1027 1.39 -20.28 26.12
C GLY A 1027 2.26 -19.18 25.50
N LYS A 1028 3.46 -19.50 25.02
CA LYS A 1028 4.45 -18.52 24.53
C LYS A 1028 4.90 -18.78 23.09
N ILE A 1029 4.51 -19.89 22.44
CA ILE A 1029 5.08 -20.30 21.14
C ILE A 1029 4.84 -19.33 19.97
N PHE A 1030 3.79 -18.51 20.07
CA PHE A 1030 3.48 -17.47 19.07
C PHE A 1030 3.99 -16.08 19.48
N ASN A 1031 4.65 -15.95 20.64
CA ASN A 1031 5.28 -14.70 21.05
C ASN A 1031 6.54 -14.49 20.20
N PRO A 1032 6.72 -13.31 19.58
CA PRO A 1032 7.94 -12.98 18.85
C PRO A 1032 9.19 -13.21 19.70
N PHE A 1033 10.23 -13.79 19.10
CA PHE A 1033 11.54 -14.11 19.70
C PHE A 1033 11.55 -15.18 20.80
N PHE A 1034 10.39 -15.72 21.19
CA PHE A 1034 10.37 -16.83 22.15
C PHE A 1034 10.94 -18.10 21.50
N THR A 1035 11.95 -18.70 22.15
CA THR A 1035 12.56 -19.94 21.71
C THR A 1035 12.97 -20.78 22.90
N THR A 1036 12.73 -22.08 22.84
CA THR A 1036 13.21 -23.06 23.84
C THR A 1036 14.64 -23.56 23.52
N LYS A 1037 15.22 -23.08 22.41
CA LYS A 1037 16.53 -23.51 21.90
C LYS A 1037 17.68 -22.66 22.48
N PRO A 1038 18.90 -23.20 22.59
CA PRO A 1038 20.08 -22.45 23.03
C PRO A 1038 20.35 -21.18 22.20
N ILE A 1039 21.01 -20.20 22.81
CA ILE A 1039 21.37 -18.92 22.18
C ILE A 1039 22.11 -19.18 20.85
N GLY A 1040 21.58 -18.64 19.75
CA GLY A 1040 22.15 -18.77 18.41
C GLY A 1040 21.62 -19.93 17.55
N GLN A 1041 20.79 -20.84 18.08
CA GLN A 1041 20.24 -21.98 17.32
C GLN A 1041 18.75 -21.85 16.96
N GLY A 1042 18.03 -20.90 17.57
CA GLY A 1042 16.63 -20.60 17.26
C GLY A 1042 16.40 -19.10 17.15
N THR A 1043 15.74 -18.65 16.09
CA THR A 1043 15.37 -17.23 15.91
C THR A 1043 14.13 -16.83 16.70
N GLY A 1044 13.33 -17.80 17.17
CA GLY A 1044 12.05 -17.56 17.84
C GLY A 1044 10.98 -16.90 16.96
N MET A 1045 11.23 -16.76 15.66
CA MET A 1045 10.36 -16.02 14.73
C MET A 1045 9.56 -16.91 13.78
N GLY A 1046 9.92 -18.19 13.61
CA GLY A 1046 9.29 -19.07 12.62
C GLY A 1046 7.79 -19.30 12.85
N LEU A 1047 7.38 -19.64 14.07
CA LEU A 1047 5.97 -19.87 14.42
C LEU A 1047 5.14 -18.58 14.48
N PRO A 1048 5.60 -17.47 15.08
CA PRO A 1048 4.91 -16.18 15.01
C PRO A 1048 4.68 -15.70 13.57
N THR A 1049 5.70 -15.83 12.71
CA THR A 1049 5.57 -15.49 11.28
C THR A 1049 4.56 -16.40 10.58
N SER A 1050 4.56 -17.69 10.91
CA SER A 1050 3.60 -18.63 10.33
C SER A 1050 2.16 -18.31 10.75
N TYR A 1051 1.96 -17.92 12.01
CA TYR A 1051 0.68 -17.46 12.52
C TYR A 1051 0.19 -16.19 11.81
N GLN A 1052 1.06 -15.20 11.64
CA GLN A 1052 0.73 -13.98 10.90
C GLN A 1052 0.39 -14.28 9.42
N ILE A 1053 1.17 -15.11 8.73
CA ILE A 1053 0.92 -15.46 7.33
C ILE A 1053 -0.46 -16.14 7.16
N ILE A 1054 -0.81 -17.06 8.05
CA ILE A 1054 -2.09 -17.77 7.95
C ILE A 1054 -3.24 -16.83 8.32
N THR A 1055 -3.14 -16.09 9.42
CA THR A 1055 -4.25 -15.25 9.93
C THR A 1055 -4.42 -13.94 9.17
N GLN A 1056 -3.35 -13.23 8.82
CA GLN A 1056 -3.40 -11.90 8.20
C GLN A 1056 -3.43 -12.00 6.67
N ASN A 1057 -2.57 -12.81 6.05
CA ASN A 1057 -2.49 -12.87 4.58
C ASN A 1057 -3.53 -13.81 3.95
N HIS A 1058 -3.86 -14.94 4.61
CA HIS A 1058 -4.77 -15.96 4.08
C HIS A 1058 -6.10 -16.06 4.83
N ARG A 1059 -6.31 -15.23 5.87
CA ARG A 1059 -7.54 -15.20 6.69
C ARG A 1059 -7.94 -16.57 7.25
N GLY A 1060 -6.96 -17.44 7.45
CA GLY A 1060 -7.12 -18.78 7.99
C GLY A 1060 -6.84 -18.86 9.49
N GLU A 1061 -6.81 -20.08 10.01
CA GLU A 1061 -6.49 -20.36 11.40
C GLU A 1061 -5.29 -21.32 11.49
N LEU A 1062 -4.34 -21.02 12.38
CA LEU A 1062 -3.22 -21.90 12.71
C LEU A 1062 -3.36 -22.32 14.17
N ASN A 1063 -3.76 -23.56 14.40
CA ASN A 1063 -3.95 -24.15 15.72
C ASN A 1063 -2.93 -25.28 15.93
N PHE A 1064 -2.73 -25.67 17.19
CA PHE A 1064 -1.86 -26.80 17.50
C PHE A 1064 -2.37 -27.58 18.72
N THR A 1065 -2.03 -28.86 18.77
CA THR A 1065 -2.10 -29.68 19.98
C THR A 1065 -0.71 -30.25 20.24
N SER A 1066 -0.28 -30.32 21.49
CA SER A 1066 1.03 -30.88 21.83
C SER A 1066 1.01 -31.50 23.21
N VAL A 1067 1.62 -32.67 23.32
CA VAL A 1067 1.75 -33.40 24.58
C VAL A 1067 3.22 -33.74 24.76
N LEU A 1068 3.79 -33.30 25.88
CA LEU A 1068 5.20 -33.57 26.21
C LEU A 1068 5.46 -35.08 26.26
N GLY A 1069 6.37 -35.56 25.42
CA GLY A 1069 6.73 -36.98 25.26
C GLY A 1069 5.94 -37.75 24.20
N GLU A 1070 4.86 -37.20 23.63
CA GLU A 1070 4.07 -37.85 22.58
C GLU A 1070 4.21 -37.17 21.21
N GLY A 1071 4.48 -35.87 21.17
CA GLY A 1071 4.72 -35.09 19.95
C GLY A 1071 3.80 -33.88 19.83
N SER A 1072 3.78 -33.26 18.65
CA SER A 1072 2.92 -32.12 18.35
C SER A 1072 2.16 -32.30 17.03
N GLU A 1073 0.98 -31.69 16.94
CA GLU A 1073 0.16 -31.64 15.74
C GLU A 1073 -0.23 -30.19 15.47
N PHE A 1074 0.21 -29.66 14.33
CA PHE A 1074 -0.18 -28.32 13.86
C PHE A 1074 -1.28 -28.48 12.81
N MET A 1075 -2.39 -27.75 13.01
CA MET A 1075 -3.55 -27.72 12.11
C MET A 1075 -3.66 -26.35 11.45
N ILE A 1076 -3.56 -26.34 10.12
CA ILE A 1076 -3.74 -25.16 9.28
C ILE A 1076 -5.10 -25.28 8.63
N LYS A 1077 -5.96 -24.28 8.85
CA LYS A 1077 -7.28 -24.15 8.22
C LYS A 1077 -7.26 -22.98 7.26
N LEU A 1078 -7.54 -23.23 5.98
CA LEU A 1078 -7.57 -22.25 4.91
C LEU A 1078 -9.00 -22.12 4.38
N PRO A 1079 -9.64 -20.94 4.45
CA PRO A 1079 -11.03 -20.77 4.03
C PRO A 1079 -11.15 -20.81 2.50
N LEU A 1080 -12.11 -21.57 1.98
CA LEU A 1080 -12.49 -21.49 0.56
C LEU A 1080 -13.36 -20.23 0.37
N SER A 1081 -13.05 -19.44 -0.65
CA SER A 1081 -13.72 -18.17 -0.96
C SER A 1081 -15.20 -18.31 -1.30
#